data_AF-A0A151DXW9-F1
#
_entry.id   AF-A0A151DXW9-F1
#
_cell.length_a   1.000
_cell.length_b   1.000
_cell.length_c   1.000
_cell.angle_alpha   90.00
_cell.angle_beta   90.00
_cell.angle_gamma   90.00
#
_symmetry.space_group_name_H-M   'P 1'
#
loop_
_entity.id
_entity.type
_entity.pdbx_description
1 polymer ?
#
loop_
_entity_poly.entity_id
_entity_poly.type
_entity_poly.pdbx_seq_one_letter_code
_entity_poly.pdbx_strand_id
1 'polypeptide(L)'
;MKINYIVFTIIFSVFLLIEISPLYPSQDLALSTWRKRTIIYVDDSNILGPWNGTIDYPFQHIQDGINISLDSDIIYIFNGTYNESLLINTSITLYGENITIINGNYQPIIITVYAENVSLQNLLIENSGGYSNNAGLLLFSPYIKIINCTFYRTKTGIQTQSTSFHTIENCSFFNNGFGINLSSTKQITIKDCTFGHNAEGLFCDKSSDILLTTSFFHTNGRSCIFHECQNISIINCNLSDNSVNHGGVLVHTCSKITFTNSILRHNGIALQITHSEGIEIHHCTLSFNTHFAFVVDKTSFHINITYCNITDGFRYGLYIVDKSIVTLAHNNIYSNTLYGLYTKHATCISKDNYWGSPYGPSLTAFGPGDRIHMLLGRIQNYPWRTQPLPDSGTTWTSTKLYLNRTILNTITRSIHFASNDTDGDGAPDWWETKWGYNPLVWENHSTLDPDSDGLNNIEECYMDACGSNPFHIDIFLEIDWMVSKNIRQTNKPDLNLIKEAEDVFTQHNISLHIDVGDYGGGEEIPYLSNFSCVALIDVYWQYFLHNDMDNPRKGIFHYALICDVGPDVNFPFMGWDQLDSFLISAEQLAKQYPLMNRSQIIMKASIHHLGHTLRLLADVYDGIDNLGTLHPFSKEWFMYRNYQSNMNYWYKYKTFSYSDGIHGSGDFNDYQHLDFSFFKNTNFQLPYL
;
A
#
# COMPACT_ATOMS: atom_id res chain seq x y z
N MET A 1 -79.61 -21.07 -67.79
CA MET A 1 -78.18 -20.71 -67.83
C MET A 1 -77.89 -19.93 -66.56
N LYS A 2 -76.86 -20.35 -65.80
CA LYS A 2 -76.73 -20.20 -64.34
C LYS A 2 -76.58 -18.75 -63.85
N ILE A 3 -77.39 -18.38 -62.85
CA ILE A 3 -77.22 -17.21 -61.98
C ILE A 3 -76.62 -17.74 -60.67
N ASN A 4 -75.43 -17.25 -60.30
CA ASN A 4 -74.76 -17.66 -59.06
C ASN A 4 -75.07 -16.71 -57.91
N TYR A 5 -75.38 -17.36 -56.79
CA TYR A 5 -75.69 -16.87 -55.45
C TYR A 5 -74.42 -16.47 -54.68
N ILE A 6 -74.51 -15.46 -53.81
CA ILE A 6 -73.88 -15.51 -52.48
C ILE A 6 -74.89 -14.96 -51.46
N VAL A 7 -75.09 -15.75 -50.41
CA VAL A 7 -76.15 -15.67 -49.39
C VAL A 7 -75.63 -14.89 -48.18
N PHE A 8 -76.39 -13.91 -47.71
CA PHE A 8 -76.30 -13.34 -46.36
C PHE A 8 -77.34 -14.07 -45.49
N THR A 9 -76.88 -14.83 -44.49
CA THR A 9 -77.75 -15.44 -43.49
C THR A 9 -77.59 -14.71 -42.17
N ILE A 10 -78.67 -14.05 -41.73
CA ILE A 10 -78.87 -13.51 -40.39
C ILE A 10 -79.52 -14.61 -39.55
N ILE A 11 -78.90 -15.03 -38.44
CA ILE A 11 -79.56 -15.80 -37.37
C ILE A 11 -79.27 -15.11 -36.04
N PHE A 12 -80.35 -14.67 -35.40
CA PHE A 12 -80.43 -14.16 -34.04
C PHE A 12 -80.00 -15.23 -33.03
N SER A 13 -79.07 -14.89 -32.12
CA SER A 13 -78.80 -15.68 -30.92
C SER A 13 -79.08 -14.82 -29.69
N VAL A 14 -80.05 -15.26 -28.89
CA VAL A 14 -80.38 -14.71 -27.58
C VAL A 14 -79.31 -15.16 -26.59
N PHE A 15 -78.67 -14.21 -25.89
CA PHE A 15 -77.89 -14.50 -24.68
C PHE A 15 -78.44 -13.69 -23.50
N LEU A 16 -78.82 -14.44 -22.47
CA LEU A 16 -79.15 -13.99 -21.12
C LEU A 16 -77.93 -13.27 -20.51
N LEU A 17 -78.10 -12.03 -20.06
CA LEU A 17 -77.16 -11.35 -19.16
C LEU A 17 -77.38 -11.88 -17.74
N ILE A 18 -76.46 -12.71 -17.25
CA ILE A 18 -76.29 -12.98 -15.82
C ILE A 18 -75.17 -12.04 -15.35
N GLU A 19 -75.50 -11.10 -14.48
CA GLU A 19 -74.50 -10.33 -13.73
C GLU A 19 -73.75 -11.29 -12.79
N ILE A 20 -72.52 -11.63 -13.16
CA ILE A 20 -71.56 -12.24 -12.24
C ILE A 20 -70.61 -11.13 -11.84
N SER A 21 -70.78 -10.63 -10.62
CA SER A 21 -69.82 -9.74 -9.96
C SER A 21 -68.46 -10.47 -9.88
N PRO A 22 -67.35 -9.86 -10.31
CA PRO A 22 -66.04 -10.46 -10.04
C PRO A 22 -65.80 -10.45 -8.53
N LEU A 23 -65.63 -11.64 -7.96
CA LEU A 23 -64.98 -11.82 -6.66
C LEU A 23 -63.56 -11.28 -6.79
N TYR A 24 -63.34 -10.07 -6.28
CA TYR A 24 -62.01 -9.60 -5.94
C TYR A 24 -61.49 -10.53 -4.83
N PRO A 25 -60.30 -11.16 -4.97
CA PRO A 25 -59.58 -11.61 -3.80
C PRO A 25 -59.37 -10.37 -2.94
N SER A 26 -59.81 -10.43 -1.69
CA SER A 26 -59.47 -9.43 -0.69
C SER A 26 -57.95 -9.25 -0.71
N GLN A 27 -57.51 -8.03 -1.04
CA GLN A 27 -56.22 -7.56 -0.55
C GLN A 27 -56.30 -7.65 0.96
N ASP A 28 -55.77 -8.73 1.53
CA ASP A 28 -55.10 -8.62 2.80
C ASP A 28 -53.98 -7.61 2.55
N LEU A 29 -54.27 -6.34 2.83
CA LEU A 29 -53.24 -5.41 3.23
C LEU A 29 -52.56 -6.10 4.41
N ALA A 30 -51.45 -6.78 4.14
CA ALA A 30 -50.43 -6.98 5.15
C ALA A 30 -50.01 -5.58 5.56
N LEU A 31 -50.70 -5.04 6.57
CA LEU A 31 -50.18 -3.99 7.41
C LEU A 31 -48.83 -4.54 7.87
N SER A 32 -47.75 -4.07 7.24
CA SER A 32 -46.43 -4.17 7.84
C SER A 32 -46.58 -3.48 9.18
N THR A 33 -46.78 -4.28 10.21
CA THR A 33 -46.67 -3.80 11.57
C THR A 33 -45.23 -3.34 11.66
N TRP A 34 -45.04 -2.02 11.68
CA TRP A 34 -43.73 -1.41 11.90
C TRP A 34 -43.29 -1.88 13.28
N ARG A 35 -42.55 -2.99 13.34
CA ARG A 35 -41.96 -3.48 14.58
C ARG A 35 -41.08 -2.36 15.08
N LYS A 36 -41.32 -1.93 16.31
CA LYS A 36 -40.49 -0.92 16.96
C LYS A 36 -39.08 -1.48 17.06
N ARG A 37 -38.12 -0.79 16.44
CA ARG A 37 -36.68 -1.05 16.56
C ARG A 37 -36.32 -1.23 18.03
N THR A 38 -35.71 -2.36 18.38
CA THR A 38 -35.28 -2.65 19.75
C THR A 38 -33.78 -2.36 19.88
N ILE A 39 -33.36 -1.91 21.06
CA ILE A 39 -31.95 -1.78 21.42
C ILE A 39 -31.60 -2.93 22.36
N ILE A 40 -30.56 -3.66 22.01
CA ILE A 40 -29.99 -4.78 22.76
C ILE A 40 -28.63 -4.33 23.28
N TYR A 41 -28.39 -4.46 24.58
CA TYR A 41 -27.17 -3.97 25.24
C TYR A 41 -26.17 -5.11 25.46
N VAL A 42 -24.89 -4.83 25.22
CA VAL A 42 -23.75 -5.74 25.40
C VAL A 42 -22.64 -5.04 26.19
N ASP A 43 -22.12 -5.70 27.23
CA ASP A 43 -21.10 -5.19 28.16
C ASP A 43 -20.15 -6.33 28.57
N ASP A 44 -18.87 -6.25 28.20
CA ASP A 44 -17.87 -7.30 28.52
C ASP A 44 -17.64 -7.44 30.03
N SER A 45 -17.95 -6.40 30.80
CA SER A 45 -17.82 -6.38 32.26
C SER A 45 -18.95 -7.14 32.98
N ASN A 46 -20.06 -7.47 32.30
CA ASN A 46 -21.15 -8.24 32.89
C ASN A 46 -20.85 -9.75 32.95
N ILE A 47 -19.86 -10.13 33.74
CA ILE A 47 -19.37 -11.52 33.84
C ILE A 47 -20.28 -12.46 34.67
N LEU A 48 -21.25 -11.92 35.41
CA LEU A 48 -22.09 -12.70 36.35
C LEU A 48 -23.55 -12.86 35.89
N GLY A 49 -23.98 -12.05 34.93
CA GLY A 49 -25.36 -11.99 34.50
C GLY A 49 -26.33 -11.45 35.57
N PRO A 50 -27.64 -11.61 35.36
CA PRO A 50 -28.27 -12.28 34.23
C PRO A 50 -28.02 -11.55 32.89
N TRP A 51 -28.20 -12.27 31.78
CA TRP A 51 -27.96 -11.77 30.43
C TRP A 51 -29.25 -11.84 29.63
N ASN A 52 -29.96 -10.72 29.54
CA ASN A 52 -31.21 -10.64 28.78
C ASN A 52 -31.23 -9.49 27.75
N GLY A 53 -30.10 -8.80 27.58
CA GLY A 53 -29.93 -7.73 26.59
C GLY A 53 -30.60 -6.42 26.95
N THR A 54 -31.12 -6.26 28.17
CA THR A 54 -31.57 -4.97 28.69
C THR A 54 -30.40 -4.16 29.25
N ILE A 55 -30.58 -2.86 29.47
CA ILE A 55 -29.51 -2.00 30.01
C ILE A 55 -29.06 -2.43 31.42
N ASP A 56 -29.97 -2.95 32.23
CA ASP A 56 -29.65 -3.42 33.59
C ASP A 56 -28.98 -4.81 33.58
N TYR A 57 -29.15 -5.56 32.49
CA TYR A 57 -28.71 -6.95 32.34
C TYR A 57 -28.21 -7.21 30.90
N PRO A 58 -27.15 -6.49 30.47
CA PRO A 58 -26.62 -6.58 29.11
C PRO A 58 -26.04 -7.98 28.87
N PHE A 59 -25.95 -8.41 27.60
CA PHE A 59 -25.19 -9.63 27.29
C PHE A 59 -23.70 -9.40 27.53
N GLN A 60 -22.97 -10.43 27.92
CA GLN A 60 -21.51 -10.35 28.00
C GLN A 60 -20.87 -10.32 26.61
N HIS A 61 -21.42 -11.10 25.68
CA HIS A 61 -20.86 -11.29 24.34
C HIS A 61 -21.69 -10.59 23.26
N ILE A 62 -21.01 -10.06 22.24
CA ILE A 62 -21.68 -9.39 21.11
C ILE A 62 -22.50 -10.41 20.31
N GLN A 63 -21.97 -11.61 20.11
CA GLN A 63 -22.67 -12.64 19.35
C GLN A 63 -24.01 -13.05 19.98
N ASP A 64 -24.14 -13.02 21.31
CA ASP A 64 -25.42 -13.30 21.99
C ASP A 64 -26.48 -12.25 21.65
N GLY A 65 -26.08 -10.97 21.57
CA GLY A 65 -26.93 -9.90 21.08
C GLY A 65 -27.35 -10.09 19.62
N ILE A 66 -26.44 -10.58 18.76
CA ILE A 66 -26.75 -10.87 17.35
C ILE A 66 -27.76 -12.02 17.25
N ASN A 67 -27.56 -13.09 18.02
CA ASN A 67 -28.37 -14.30 17.95
C ASN A 67 -29.85 -14.07 18.30
N ILE A 68 -30.16 -13.10 19.15
CA ILE A 68 -31.54 -12.76 19.56
C ILE A 68 -32.14 -11.59 18.78
N SER A 69 -31.32 -10.91 17.98
CA SER A 69 -31.75 -9.76 17.18
C SER A 69 -32.72 -10.18 16.09
N LEU A 70 -33.59 -9.25 15.72
CA LEU A 70 -34.44 -9.33 14.56
C LEU A 70 -34.13 -8.15 13.64
N ASP A 71 -34.65 -8.19 12.41
CA ASP A 71 -34.35 -7.16 11.42
C ASP A 71 -34.61 -5.75 11.94
N SER A 72 -33.69 -4.86 11.58
CA SER A 72 -33.56 -3.48 11.98
C SER A 72 -33.16 -3.22 13.43
N ASP A 73 -32.96 -4.22 14.30
CA ASP A 73 -32.53 -3.97 15.69
C ASP A 73 -31.15 -3.30 15.78
N ILE A 74 -30.88 -2.66 16.93
CA ILE A 74 -29.58 -2.08 17.28
C ILE A 74 -28.96 -2.91 18.39
N ILE A 75 -27.70 -3.28 18.22
CA ILE A 75 -26.86 -3.80 19.29
C ILE A 75 -25.96 -2.66 19.74
N TYR A 76 -26.20 -2.18 20.95
CA TYR A 76 -25.41 -1.16 21.61
C TYR A 76 -24.34 -1.85 22.45
N ILE A 77 -23.08 -1.55 22.17
CA ILE A 77 -21.92 -2.20 22.77
C ILE A 77 -21.20 -1.16 23.62
N PHE A 78 -21.08 -1.43 24.92
CA PHE A 78 -20.36 -0.56 25.85
C PHE A 78 -18.84 -0.54 25.56
N ASN A 79 -18.12 0.38 26.20
CA ASN A 79 -16.66 0.41 26.10
C ASN A 79 -16.05 -0.84 26.72
N GLY A 80 -15.12 -1.47 26.01
CA GLY A 80 -14.56 -2.75 26.42
C GLY A 80 -13.75 -3.41 25.32
N THR A 81 -13.18 -4.57 25.65
CA THR A 81 -12.43 -5.42 24.71
C THR A 81 -13.11 -6.77 24.59
N TYR A 82 -13.71 -6.99 23.43
CA TYR A 82 -14.46 -8.19 23.09
C TYR A 82 -13.57 -9.10 22.25
N ASN A 83 -13.08 -10.17 22.87
CA ASN A 83 -12.27 -11.21 22.19
C ASN A 83 -13.21 -12.21 21.51
N GLU A 84 -13.72 -11.86 20.32
CA GLU A 84 -14.77 -12.60 19.62
C GLU A 84 -14.59 -12.58 18.10
N SER A 85 -15.08 -13.64 17.45
CA SER A 85 -15.39 -13.65 16.02
C SER A 85 -16.90 -13.61 15.82
N LEU A 86 -17.39 -12.68 14.99
CA LEU A 86 -18.81 -12.40 14.82
C LEU A 86 -19.34 -12.89 13.47
N LEU A 87 -20.53 -13.47 13.50
CA LEU A 87 -21.31 -13.86 12.32
C LEU A 87 -22.62 -13.08 12.29
N ILE A 88 -22.76 -12.16 11.33
CA ILE A 88 -23.94 -11.31 11.17
C ILE A 88 -24.81 -11.87 10.04
N ASN A 89 -25.88 -12.56 10.41
CA ASN A 89 -26.86 -13.15 9.50
C ASN A 89 -28.24 -12.47 9.54
N THR A 90 -28.36 -11.37 10.29
CA THR A 90 -29.60 -10.59 10.46
C THR A 90 -29.33 -9.12 10.13
N SER A 91 -30.31 -8.40 9.55
CA SER A 91 -30.13 -7.00 9.13
C SER A 91 -30.14 -6.05 10.34
N ILE A 92 -28.98 -5.78 10.93
CA ILE A 92 -28.85 -5.05 12.21
C ILE A 92 -27.91 -3.84 12.14
N THR A 93 -27.89 -3.05 13.21
CA THR A 93 -26.81 -2.07 13.47
C THR A 93 -25.98 -2.50 14.67
N LEU A 94 -24.68 -2.71 14.49
CA LEU A 94 -23.69 -2.78 15.58
C LEU A 94 -23.18 -1.36 15.86
N TYR A 95 -23.33 -0.90 17.10
CA TYR A 95 -22.95 0.45 17.51
C TYR A 95 -22.09 0.41 18.78
N GLY A 96 -20.82 0.80 18.67
CA GLY A 96 -19.94 1.01 19.81
C GLY A 96 -20.16 2.37 20.49
N GLU A 97 -20.17 2.41 21.81
CA GLU A 97 -20.29 3.63 22.60
C GLU A 97 -19.11 4.60 22.34
N ASN A 98 -17.87 4.10 22.44
CA ASN A 98 -16.65 4.88 22.24
C ASN A 98 -15.40 3.99 21.94
N ILE A 99 -14.64 3.61 22.97
CA ILE A 99 -13.49 2.69 22.85
C ILE A 99 -14.05 1.26 22.95
N THR A 100 -14.71 0.83 21.87
CA THR A 100 -15.24 -0.52 21.73
C THR A 100 -14.33 -1.31 20.80
N ILE A 101 -13.58 -2.26 21.36
CA ILE A 101 -12.59 -3.06 20.64
C ILE A 101 -13.14 -4.46 20.40
N ILE A 102 -13.17 -4.89 19.14
CA ILE A 102 -13.40 -6.28 18.75
C ILE A 102 -12.04 -6.85 18.34
N ASN A 103 -11.43 -7.59 19.25
CA ASN A 103 -10.11 -8.18 19.04
C ASN A 103 -10.27 -9.61 18.52
N GLY A 104 -9.72 -9.85 17.34
CA GLY A 104 -9.77 -11.15 16.68
C GLY A 104 -8.93 -12.22 17.34
N ASN A 105 -7.99 -11.86 18.22
CA ASN A 105 -7.03 -12.77 18.85
C ASN A 105 -6.41 -13.74 17.83
N TYR A 106 -5.98 -13.18 16.69
CA TYR A 106 -5.38 -13.87 15.55
C TYR A 106 -6.28 -14.93 14.87
N GLN A 107 -7.60 -14.87 15.08
CA GLN A 107 -8.56 -15.67 14.33
C GLN A 107 -8.58 -15.27 12.84
N PRO A 108 -8.88 -16.21 11.93
CA PRO A 108 -8.85 -15.95 10.49
C PRO A 108 -9.70 -14.75 10.05
N ILE A 109 -10.93 -14.64 10.57
CA ILE A 109 -11.84 -13.55 10.26
C ILE A 109 -12.48 -13.04 11.56
N ILE A 110 -12.47 -11.72 11.77
CA ILE A 110 -13.04 -11.11 12.98
C ILE A 110 -14.55 -10.95 12.81
N ILE A 111 -15.02 -10.36 11.70
CA ILE A 111 -16.45 -10.18 11.45
C ILE A 111 -16.80 -10.69 10.04
N THR A 112 -17.80 -11.58 9.96
CA THR A 112 -18.37 -12.03 8.68
C THR A 112 -19.81 -11.58 8.54
N VAL A 113 -20.16 -10.95 7.41
CA VAL A 113 -21.50 -10.42 7.16
C VAL A 113 -22.18 -11.14 6.01
N TYR A 114 -23.25 -11.87 6.35
CA TYR A 114 -24.13 -12.58 5.41
C TYR A 114 -25.47 -11.87 5.19
N ALA A 115 -25.90 -10.99 6.10
CA ALA A 115 -27.12 -10.20 5.90
C ALA A 115 -26.89 -8.93 5.08
N GLU A 116 -27.90 -8.52 4.35
CA GLU A 116 -27.95 -7.19 3.73
C GLU A 116 -28.35 -6.12 4.76
N ASN A 117 -28.19 -4.84 4.40
CA ASN A 117 -28.62 -3.69 5.21
C ASN A 117 -28.02 -3.65 6.63
N VAL A 118 -26.79 -4.18 6.79
CA VAL A 118 -26.06 -4.13 8.06
C VAL A 118 -25.29 -2.82 8.18
N SER A 119 -25.27 -2.25 9.39
CA SER A 119 -24.42 -1.10 9.71
C SER A 119 -23.48 -1.42 10.87
N LEU A 120 -22.20 -1.11 10.70
CA LEU A 120 -21.16 -1.19 11.72
C LEU A 120 -20.68 0.23 12.03
N GLN A 121 -20.72 0.64 13.30
CA GLN A 121 -20.44 2.02 13.68
C GLN A 121 -19.59 2.10 14.96
N ASN A 122 -18.59 2.99 14.96
CA ASN A 122 -17.77 3.32 16.14
C ASN A 122 -17.02 2.11 16.75
N LEU A 123 -16.40 1.27 15.92
CA LEU A 123 -15.69 0.07 16.36
C LEU A 123 -14.20 0.15 16.04
N LEU A 124 -13.36 -0.37 16.93
CA LEU A 124 -11.99 -0.79 16.59
C LEU A 124 -12.02 -2.30 16.33
N ILE A 125 -11.57 -2.72 15.15
CA ILE A 125 -11.44 -4.13 14.75
C ILE A 125 -9.95 -4.41 14.59
N GLU A 126 -9.40 -5.35 15.37
CA GLU A 126 -7.95 -5.56 15.41
C GLU A 126 -7.50 -7.02 15.55
N ASN A 127 -6.26 -7.29 15.12
CA ASN A 127 -5.55 -8.55 15.31
C ASN A 127 -6.24 -9.75 14.63
N SER A 128 -6.38 -9.69 13.30
CA SER A 128 -6.78 -10.87 12.51
C SER A 128 -5.62 -11.88 12.42
N GLY A 129 -5.88 -13.07 11.89
CA GLY A 129 -4.80 -13.97 11.45
C GLY A 129 -4.03 -13.42 10.25
N GLY A 130 -2.88 -14.02 9.94
CA GLY A 130 -1.95 -13.57 8.90
C GLY A 130 -2.04 -14.28 7.53
N TYR A 131 -2.90 -15.29 7.39
CA TYR A 131 -3.04 -16.02 6.11
C TYR A 131 -3.76 -15.18 5.06
N SER A 132 -3.47 -15.40 3.77
CA SER A 132 -3.95 -14.56 2.65
C SER A 132 -5.46 -14.32 2.55
N ASN A 133 -6.30 -15.21 3.09
CA ASN A 133 -7.76 -15.08 3.12
C ASN A 133 -8.30 -14.52 4.45
N ASN A 134 -7.42 -14.02 5.32
CA ASN A 134 -7.79 -13.49 6.63
C ASN A 134 -8.17 -12.01 6.53
N ALA A 135 -9.14 -11.59 7.34
CA ALA A 135 -9.65 -10.23 7.29
C ALA A 135 -10.24 -9.76 8.62
N GLY A 136 -10.23 -8.45 8.87
CA GLY A 136 -11.01 -7.82 9.93
C GLY A 136 -12.52 -7.91 9.64
N LEU A 137 -12.93 -7.61 8.40
CA LEU A 137 -14.34 -7.65 7.99
C LEU A 137 -14.48 -8.28 6.60
N LEU A 138 -15.24 -9.36 6.51
CA LEU A 138 -15.58 -10.04 5.25
C LEU A 138 -17.05 -9.84 4.89
N LEU A 139 -17.31 -9.31 3.69
CA LEU A 139 -18.65 -8.98 3.20
C LEU A 139 -19.09 -9.89 2.07
N PHE A 140 -20.24 -10.56 2.24
CA PHE A 140 -20.89 -11.39 1.22
C PHE A 140 -22.22 -10.82 0.69
N SER A 141 -22.77 -9.80 1.33
CA SER A 141 -24.11 -9.27 1.04
C SER A 141 -24.10 -7.76 0.81
N PRO A 142 -25.06 -7.21 0.03
CA PRO A 142 -25.07 -5.80 -0.36
C PRO A 142 -25.55 -4.85 0.75
N TYR A 143 -25.47 -3.54 0.50
CA TYR A 143 -26.03 -2.49 1.36
C TYR A 143 -25.41 -2.36 2.76
N ILE A 144 -24.12 -2.65 2.86
CA ILE A 144 -23.35 -2.55 4.10
C ILE A 144 -22.85 -1.12 4.32
N LYS A 145 -23.02 -0.60 5.53
CA LYS A 145 -22.52 0.71 5.96
C LYS A 145 -21.49 0.55 7.08
N ILE A 146 -20.29 1.07 6.87
CA ILE A 146 -19.19 1.03 7.85
C ILE A 146 -18.79 2.47 8.13
N ILE A 147 -19.01 2.93 9.36
CA ILE A 147 -18.95 4.34 9.71
C ILE A 147 -18.11 4.53 10.96
N ASN A 148 -17.10 5.41 10.91
CA ASN A 148 -16.26 5.72 12.06
C ASN A 148 -15.61 4.48 12.71
N CYS A 149 -15.20 3.52 11.88
CA CYS A 149 -14.52 2.31 12.33
C CYS A 149 -13.01 2.40 12.09
N THR A 150 -12.23 1.74 12.93
CA THR A 150 -10.77 1.57 12.75
C THR A 150 -10.45 0.10 12.52
N PHE A 151 -9.62 -0.19 11.53
CA PHE A 151 -9.06 -1.51 11.25
C PHE A 151 -7.55 -1.47 11.48
N TYR A 152 -7.07 -2.25 12.45
CA TYR A 152 -5.70 -2.19 12.93
C TYR A 152 -5.07 -3.59 13.00
N ARG A 153 -3.83 -3.76 12.52
CA ARG A 153 -3.14 -5.07 12.58
C ARG A 153 -3.99 -6.20 12.03
N THR A 154 -4.40 -6.08 10.76
CA THR A 154 -5.11 -7.16 10.05
C THR A 154 -4.39 -7.52 8.75
N LYS A 155 -4.55 -8.75 8.28
CA LYS A 155 -4.07 -9.12 6.94
C LYS A 155 -4.80 -8.28 5.88
N THR A 156 -6.12 -8.18 5.99
CA THR A 156 -6.96 -7.29 5.19
C THR A 156 -7.99 -6.61 6.11
N GLY A 157 -8.10 -5.28 6.09
CA GLY A 157 -9.08 -4.56 6.91
C GLY A 157 -10.51 -4.91 6.52
N ILE A 158 -10.90 -4.56 5.29
CA ILE A 158 -12.18 -4.96 4.70
C ILE A 158 -11.93 -5.75 3.41
N GLN A 159 -12.55 -6.91 3.32
CA GLN A 159 -12.55 -7.75 2.13
C GLN A 159 -13.97 -7.92 1.59
N THR A 160 -14.14 -7.73 0.28
CA THR A 160 -15.40 -7.98 -0.41
C THR A 160 -15.24 -9.02 -1.50
N GLN A 161 -16.29 -9.82 -1.72
CA GLN A 161 -16.30 -10.83 -2.77
C GLN A 161 -17.63 -10.82 -3.51
N SER A 162 -17.63 -10.27 -4.73
CA SER A 162 -18.80 -10.28 -5.61
C SER A 162 -20.05 -9.62 -5.01
N THR A 163 -19.89 -8.48 -4.33
CA THR A 163 -20.97 -7.74 -3.66
C THR A 163 -21.16 -6.33 -4.23
N SER A 164 -22.10 -5.55 -3.67
CA SER A 164 -22.34 -4.18 -4.13
C SER A 164 -22.98 -3.26 -3.08
N PHE A 165 -23.01 -1.95 -3.40
CA PHE A 165 -23.71 -0.92 -2.64
C PHE A 165 -23.19 -0.73 -1.21
N HIS A 166 -21.86 -0.68 -1.02
CA HIS A 166 -21.28 -0.39 0.29
C HIS A 166 -20.92 1.09 0.44
N THR A 167 -21.08 1.59 1.66
CA THR A 167 -20.61 2.91 2.08
C THR A 167 -19.61 2.74 3.21
N ILE A 168 -18.40 3.24 3.01
CA ILE A 168 -17.31 3.26 3.98
C ILE A 168 -17.00 4.73 4.24
N GLU A 169 -17.30 5.21 5.44
CA GLU A 169 -17.26 6.63 5.78
C GLU A 169 -16.50 6.88 7.08
N ASN A 170 -15.61 7.88 7.08
CA ASN A 170 -14.86 8.30 8.26
C ASN A 170 -14.08 7.16 8.93
N CYS A 171 -13.58 6.20 8.15
CA CYS A 171 -12.89 5.02 8.66
C CYS A 171 -11.35 5.17 8.60
N SER A 172 -10.66 4.43 9.45
CA SER A 172 -9.20 4.43 9.57
C SER A 172 -8.64 3.02 9.34
N PHE A 173 -7.59 2.89 8.51
CA PHE A 173 -6.94 1.63 8.18
C PHE A 173 -5.44 1.75 8.45
N PHE A 174 -4.95 1.09 9.50
CA PHE A 174 -3.56 1.19 9.95
C PHE A 174 -2.88 -0.16 10.20
N ASN A 175 -1.61 -0.29 9.80
CA ASN A 175 -0.81 -1.49 10.04
C ASN A 175 -1.47 -2.75 9.47
N ASN A 176 -2.02 -2.68 8.26
CA ASN A 176 -2.65 -3.83 7.60
C ASN A 176 -1.86 -4.27 6.37
N GLY A 177 -1.98 -5.54 5.98
CA GLY A 177 -1.53 -5.96 4.65
C GLY A 177 -2.29 -5.17 3.57
N PHE A 178 -3.61 -5.25 3.59
CA PHE A 178 -4.48 -4.43 2.75
C PHE A 178 -5.42 -3.60 3.64
N GLY A 179 -5.55 -2.30 3.39
CA GLY A 179 -6.60 -1.51 4.04
C GLY A 179 -7.98 -1.99 3.60
N ILE A 180 -8.24 -1.94 2.29
CA ILE A 180 -9.45 -2.47 1.67
C ILE A 180 -9.08 -3.29 0.42
N ASN A 181 -9.68 -4.47 0.28
CA ASN A 181 -9.62 -5.32 -0.90
C ASN A 181 -11.02 -5.52 -1.50
N LEU A 182 -11.24 -4.94 -2.68
CA LEU A 182 -12.48 -5.06 -3.44
C LEU A 182 -12.31 -6.02 -4.62
N SER A 183 -12.94 -7.20 -4.54
CA SER A 183 -12.93 -8.17 -5.65
C SER A 183 -14.30 -8.30 -6.29
N SER A 184 -14.38 -8.10 -7.61
CA SER A 184 -15.61 -8.23 -8.41
C SER A 184 -16.80 -7.44 -7.87
N THR A 185 -16.54 -6.28 -7.27
CA THR A 185 -17.50 -5.52 -6.48
C THR A 185 -17.95 -4.24 -7.20
N LYS A 186 -19.18 -3.76 -6.94
CA LYS A 186 -19.75 -2.59 -7.64
C LYS A 186 -20.43 -1.56 -6.75
N GLN A 187 -20.46 -0.31 -7.20
CA GLN A 187 -21.22 0.78 -6.54
C GLN A 187 -20.75 1.00 -5.10
N ILE A 188 -19.46 1.27 -4.94
CA ILE A 188 -18.83 1.48 -3.64
C ILE A 188 -18.52 2.96 -3.44
N THR A 189 -18.88 3.48 -2.28
CA THR A 189 -18.50 4.84 -1.85
C THR A 189 -17.54 4.74 -0.68
N ILE A 190 -16.35 5.33 -0.84
CA ILE A 190 -15.33 5.48 0.21
C ILE A 190 -15.12 6.99 0.40
N LYS A 191 -15.37 7.48 1.62
CA LYS A 191 -15.37 8.92 1.90
C LYS A 191 -14.75 9.23 3.26
N ASP A 192 -13.98 10.32 3.33
CA ASP A 192 -13.35 10.82 4.57
C ASP A 192 -12.51 9.75 5.30
N CYS A 193 -11.91 8.81 4.57
CA CYS A 193 -11.15 7.72 5.18
C CYS A 193 -9.66 8.03 5.24
N THR A 194 -8.96 7.44 6.21
CA THR A 194 -7.50 7.53 6.33
C THR A 194 -6.85 6.16 6.23
N PHE A 195 -5.80 6.05 5.42
CA PHE A 195 -5.03 4.84 5.20
C PHE A 195 -3.56 5.15 5.48
N GLY A 196 -2.96 4.49 6.47
CA GLY A 196 -1.51 4.60 6.63
C GLY A 196 -0.83 3.41 7.25
N HIS A 197 0.47 3.28 6.97
CA HIS A 197 1.25 2.10 7.38
C HIS A 197 0.62 0.78 6.90
N ASN A 198 0.08 0.74 5.68
CA ASN A 198 -0.39 -0.50 5.07
C ASN A 198 0.53 -0.91 3.92
N ALA A 199 0.62 -2.20 3.60
CA ALA A 199 1.35 -2.63 2.41
C ALA A 199 0.64 -2.08 1.17
N GLU A 200 -0.69 -2.15 1.15
CA GLU A 200 -1.54 -1.51 0.13
C GLU A 200 -2.75 -0.84 0.80
N GLY A 201 -3.03 0.42 0.44
CA GLY A 201 -4.18 1.15 0.96
C GLY A 201 -5.51 0.61 0.45
N LEU A 202 -5.74 0.75 -0.86
CA LEU A 202 -6.95 0.27 -1.56
C LEU A 202 -6.58 -0.58 -2.78
N PHE A 203 -6.92 -1.86 -2.75
CA PHE A 203 -6.82 -2.75 -3.90
C PHE A 203 -8.21 -3.04 -4.48
N CYS A 204 -8.37 -2.85 -5.79
CA CYS A 204 -9.57 -3.23 -6.53
C CYS A 204 -9.22 -4.13 -7.70
N ASP A 205 -9.86 -5.29 -7.77
CA ASP A 205 -9.80 -6.21 -8.89
C ASP A 205 -11.20 -6.40 -9.50
N LYS A 206 -11.30 -6.25 -10.82
CA LYS A 206 -12.53 -6.49 -11.61
C LYS A 206 -13.77 -5.78 -11.07
N SER A 207 -13.56 -4.61 -10.48
CA SER A 207 -14.59 -3.85 -9.78
C SER A 207 -14.99 -2.60 -10.56
N SER A 208 -16.22 -2.11 -10.35
CA SER A 208 -16.72 -0.94 -11.08
C SER A 208 -17.53 0.03 -10.24
N ASP A 209 -17.68 1.27 -10.73
CA ASP A 209 -18.53 2.28 -10.13
C ASP A 209 -18.09 2.61 -8.69
N ILE A 210 -16.80 2.96 -8.54
CA ILE A 210 -16.19 3.27 -7.25
C ILE A 210 -15.99 4.79 -7.15
N LEU A 211 -16.49 5.37 -6.05
CA LEU A 211 -16.31 6.76 -5.71
C LEU A 211 -15.43 6.88 -4.46
N LEU A 212 -14.21 7.39 -4.63
CA LEU A 212 -13.28 7.69 -3.55
C LEU A 212 -13.17 9.20 -3.37
N THR A 213 -13.54 9.71 -2.20
CA THR A 213 -13.59 11.15 -1.94
C THR A 213 -12.96 11.54 -0.62
N THR A 214 -12.34 12.73 -0.59
CA THR A 214 -11.89 13.41 0.65
C THR A 214 -11.04 12.54 1.59
N SER A 215 -10.35 11.54 1.04
CA SER A 215 -9.61 10.53 1.80
C SER A 215 -8.10 10.81 1.75
N PHE A 216 -7.38 10.33 2.77
CA PHE A 216 -5.95 10.56 2.95
C PHE A 216 -5.18 9.24 3.00
N PHE A 217 -4.15 9.11 2.17
CA PHE A 217 -3.24 7.96 2.11
C PHE A 217 -1.83 8.44 2.37
N HIS A 218 -1.18 7.89 3.41
CA HIS A 218 0.22 8.19 3.74
C HIS A 218 0.95 6.97 4.29
N THR A 219 2.25 6.91 4.09
CA THR A 219 3.10 5.81 4.59
C THR A 219 2.60 4.42 4.18
N ASN A 220 1.94 4.28 3.04
CA ASN A 220 1.59 2.97 2.50
C ASN A 220 2.63 2.49 1.48
N GLY A 221 2.70 1.19 1.22
CA GLY A 221 3.50 0.64 0.12
C GLY A 221 3.01 1.16 -1.23
N ARG A 222 1.69 1.15 -1.44
CA ARG A 222 1.01 2.02 -2.41
C ARG A 222 -0.35 2.50 -1.91
N SER A 223 -0.80 3.61 -2.46
CA SER A 223 -2.09 4.20 -2.12
C SER A 223 -3.24 3.38 -2.71
N CYS A 224 -3.21 3.16 -4.03
CA CYS A 224 -4.25 2.40 -4.71
C CYS A 224 -3.69 1.54 -5.85
N ILE A 225 -4.29 0.37 -6.03
CA ILE A 225 -4.11 -0.48 -7.21
C ILE A 225 -5.48 -0.78 -7.81
N PHE A 226 -5.66 -0.44 -9.09
CA PHE A 226 -6.83 -0.81 -9.87
C PHE A 226 -6.43 -1.77 -10.98
N HIS A 227 -7.03 -2.96 -10.95
CA HIS A 227 -6.80 -4.02 -11.91
C HIS A 227 -8.12 -4.40 -12.57
N GLU A 228 -8.18 -4.34 -13.91
CA GLU A 228 -9.39 -4.69 -14.68
C GLU A 228 -10.65 -3.93 -14.22
N CYS A 229 -10.50 -2.68 -13.76
CA CYS A 229 -11.59 -1.89 -13.20
C CYS A 229 -12.21 -0.90 -14.21
N GLN A 230 -13.44 -0.46 -13.92
CA GLN A 230 -14.15 0.51 -14.74
C GLN A 230 -14.89 1.57 -13.92
N ASN A 231 -14.94 2.81 -14.42
CA ASN A 231 -15.76 3.88 -13.84
C ASN A 231 -15.38 4.17 -12.38
N ILE A 232 -14.13 4.58 -12.16
CA ILE A 232 -13.62 4.98 -10.84
C ILE A 232 -13.44 6.50 -10.83
N SER A 233 -13.89 7.15 -9.77
CA SER A 233 -13.70 8.59 -9.55
C SER A 233 -12.96 8.83 -8.24
N ILE A 234 -11.82 9.52 -8.31
CA ILE A 234 -11.01 9.96 -7.17
C ILE A 234 -11.09 11.48 -7.11
N ILE A 235 -11.67 12.01 -6.04
CA ILE A 235 -11.99 13.44 -5.93
C ILE A 235 -11.54 14.00 -4.58
N ASN A 236 -10.82 15.13 -4.58
CA ASN A 236 -10.37 15.81 -3.36
C ASN A 236 -9.58 14.90 -2.40
N CYS A 237 -8.83 13.94 -2.91
CA CYS A 237 -8.04 13.02 -2.08
C CYS A 237 -6.59 13.48 -1.99
N ASN A 238 -5.94 13.17 -0.86
CA ASN A 238 -4.50 13.35 -0.67
C ASN A 238 -3.81 11.99 -0.65
N LEU A 239 -2.99 11.70 -1.65
CA LEU A 239 -2.27 10.45 -1.81
C LEU A 239 -0.78 10.77 -1.75
N SER A 240 -0.28 11.00 -0.54
CA SER A 240 1.03 11.62 -0.32
C SER A 240 1.87 10.94 0.73
N ASP A 241 3.19 11.09 0.58
CA ASP A 241 4.16 10.55 1.53
C ASP A 241 4.01 9.02 1.70
N ASN A 242 3.69 8.32 0.62
CA ASN A 242 3.73 6.86 0.55
C ASN A 242 5.10 6.42 0.02
N SER A 243 5.33 5.11 -0.11
CA SER A 243 6.63 4.56 -0.53
C SER A 243 7.28 5.34 -1.67
N VAL A 244 8.50 5.82 -1.44
CA VAL A 244 9.23 6.65 -2.39
C VAL A 244 9.86 5.87 -3.55
N ASN A 245 9.68 4.54 -3.64
CA ASN A 245 10.02 3.79 -4.84
C ASN A 245 8.77 3.50 -5.68
N HIS A 246 7.60 3.41 -5.03
CA HIS A 246 6.28 3.36 -5.66
C HIS A 246 5.27 4.30 -4.99
N GLY A 247 4.40 3.85 -4.09
CA GLY A 247 3.60 4.73 -3.23
C GLY A 247 2.30 5.31 -3.82
N GLY A 248 2.27 5.71 -5.09
CA GLY A 248 1.08 6.35 -5.67
C GLY A 248 0.01 5.36 -6.13
N VAL A 249 -0.55 5.59 -7.32
CA VAL A 249 -1.66 4.81 -7.86
C VAL A 249 -1.24 4.02 -9.11
N LEU A 250 -1.54 2.73 -9.13
CA LEU A 250 -1.42 1.87 -10.31
C LEU A 250 -2.79 1.66 -10.96
N VAL A 251 -2.88 1.98 -12.25
CA VAL A 251 -4.04 1.74 -13.12
C VAL A 251 -3.63 0.74 -14.19
N HIS A 252 -4.14 -0.49 -14.10
CA HIS A 252 -3.79 -1.58 -15.00
C HIS A 252 -5.03 -2.19 -15.66
N THR A 253 -5.06 -2.19 -17.00
CA THR A 253 -6.16 -2.78 -17.78
C THR A 253 -7.52 -2.17 -17.40
N CYS A 254 -7.57 -0.88 -17.14
CA CYS A 254 -8.77 -0.18 -16.67
C CYS A 254 -9.37 0.73 -17.75
N SER A 255 -10.64 1.11 -17.56
CA SER A 255 -11.31 2.11 -18.39
C SER A 255 -12.08 3.15 -17.58
N LYS A 256 -12.17 4.39 -18.08
CA LYS A 256 -12.98 5.46 -17.47
C LYS A 256 -12.60 5.75 -16.02
N ILE A 257 -11.34 6.10 -15.80
CA ILE A 257 -10.84 6.47 -14.47
C ILE A 257 -10.64 7.98 -14.44
N THR A 258 -11.15 8.64 -13.40
CA THR A 258 -11.05 10.09 -13.25
C THR A 258 -10.35 10.46 -11.95
N PHE A 259 -9.41 11.40 -12.05
CA PHE A 259 -8.78 12.07 -10.92
C PHE A 259 -9.12 13.55 -11.00
N THR A 260 -9.80 14.07 -9.98
CA THR A 260 -10.21 15.47 -9.94
C THR A 260 -9.75 16.11 -8.65
N ASN A 261 -9.11 17.27 -8.76
CA ASN A 261 -8.77 18.13 -7.63
C ASN A 261 -8.07 17.37 -6.48
N SER A 262 -7.14 16.47 -6.81
CA SER A 262 -6.45 15.59 -5.85
C SER A 262 -4.93 15.85 -5.81
N ILE A 263 -4.33 15.61 -4.65
CA ILE A 263 -2.88 15.77 -4.41
C ILE A 263 -2.23 14.39 -4.50
N LEU A 264 -1.20 14.25 -5.34
CA LEU A 264 -0.36 13.05 -5.43
C LEU A 264 1.11 13.49 -5.31
N ARG A 265 1.54 13.72 -4.07
CA ARG A 265 2.85 14.32 -3.76
C ARG A 265 3.74 13.38 -2.98
N HIS A 266 5.04 13.40 -3.28
CA HIS A 266 6.06 12.64 -2.57
C HIS A 266 5.77 11.14 -2.51
N ASN A 267 5.55 10.57 -3.69
CA ASN A 267 5.54 9.14 -3.93
C ASN A 267 6.70 8.78 -4.88
N GLY A 268 7.08 7.52 -4.98
CA GLY A 268 7.94 7.05 -6.06
C GLY A 268 7.36 7.33 -7.43
N ILE A 269 6.21 6.72 -7.70
CA ILE A 269 5.39 6.94 -8.89
C ILE A 269 4.03 7.45 -8.44
N ALA A 270 3.67 8.69 -8.77
CA ALA A 270 2.36 9.21 -8.38
C ALA A 270 1.22 8.53 -9.14
N LEU A 271 1.29 8.44 -10.47
CA LEU A 271 0.30 7.73 -11.27
C LEU A 271 0.94 6.90 -12.37
N GLN A 272 0.75 5.57 -12.31
CA GLN A 272 1.18 4.62 -13.32
C GLN A 272 -0.03 4.09 -14.09
N ILE A 273 -0.06 4.30 -15.41
CA ILE A 273 -1.16 3.90 -16.30
C ILE A 273 -0.63 2.92 -17.33
N THR A 274 -1.21 1.72 -17.35
CA THR A 274 -0.74 0.61 -18.20
C THR A 274 -1.94 -0.12 -18.83
N HIS A 275 -1.87 -0.45 -20.12
CA HIS A 275 -2.95 -1.09 -20.89
C HIS A 275 -4.35 -0.48 -20.67
N SER A 276 -4.46 0.83 -20.48
CA SER A 276 -5.71 1.46 -20.04
C SER A 276 -6.20 2.53 -21.01
N GLU A 277 -7.50 2.82 -20.97
CA GLU A 277 -8.14 3.80 -21.83
C GLU A 277 -9.12 4.74 -21.11
N GLY A 278 -9.26 5.97 -21.63
CA GLY A 278 -10.23 6.93 -21.10
C GLY A 278 -9.89 7.34 -19.67
N ILE A 279 -8.68 7.83 -19.47
CA ILE A 279 -8.21 8.29 -18.16
C ILE A 279 -8.15 9.82 -18.18
N GLU A 280 -8.89 10.45 -17.28
CA GLU A 280 -9.01 11.91 -17.19
C GLU A 280 -8.39 12.38 -15.87
N ILE A 281 -7.41 13.27 -15.96
CA ILE A 281 -6.76 13.89 -14.80
C ILE A 281 -6.94 15.40 -14.90
N HIS A 282 -7.57 16.00 -13.89
CA HIS A 282 -8.01 17.38 -13.92
C HIS A 282 -7.78 18.08 -12.57
N HIS A 283 -7.20 19.29 -12.57
CA HIS A 283 -6.93 20.06 -11.34
C HIS A 283 -6.10 19.33 -10.28
N CYS A 284 -5.21 18.41 -10.67
CA CYS A 284 -4.40 17.66 -9.72
C CYS A 284 -3.04 18.32 -9.48
N THR A 285 -2.50 18.17 -8.27
CA THR A 285 -1.14 18.59 -7.92
C THR A 285 -0.27 17.36 -7.74
N LEU A 286 0.74 17.21 -8.59
CA LEU A 286 1.72 16.15 -8.54
C LEU A 286 3.10 16.78 -8.35
N SER A 287 3.62 16.70 -7.12
CA SER A 287 4.88 17.37 -6.77
C SER A 287 5.80 16.51 -5.92
N PHE A 288 7.10 16.78 -5.97
CA PHE A 288 8.11 16.08 -5.16
C PHE A 288 8.11 14.55 -5.33
N ASN A 289 7.56 14.03 -6.42
CA ASN A 289 7.59 12.59 -6.67
C ASN A 289 9.02 12.18 -7.06
N THR A 290 9.54 11.12 -6.46
CA THR A 290 10.97 10.81 -6.50
C THR A 290 11.40 10.16 -7.82
N HIS A 291 10.50 9.40 -8.48
CA HIS A 291 10.78 8.79 -9.77
C HIS A 291 9.94 9.41 -10.89
N PHE A 292 8.62 9.40 -10.78
CA PHE A 292 7.73 9.82 -11.85
C PHE A 292 6.45 10.47 -11.30
N ALA A 293 6.05 11.63 -11.82
CA ALA A 293 4.69 12.10 -11.59
C ALA A 293 3.68 11.26 -12.40
N PHE A 294 4.00 10.98 -13.68
CA PHE A 294 3.23 10.06 -14.52
C PHE A 294 4.12 9.05 -15.25
N VAL A 295 3.69 7.80 -15.26
CA VAL A 295 4.16 6.77 -16.20
C VAL A 295 2.97 6.32 -17.04
N VAL A 296 3.09 6.38 -18.37
CA VAL A 296 2.08 5.88 -19.31
C VAL A 296 2.74 4.93 -20.30
N ASP A 297 2.39 3.65 -20.22
CA ASP A 297 3.03 2.60 -21.03
C ASP A 297 2.01 1.59 -21.61
N LYS A 298 2.57 0.59 -22.30
CA LYS A 298 1.87 -0.61 -22.80
C LYS A 298 0.60 -0.29 -23.61
N THR A 299 0.74 0.59 -24.60
CA THR A 299 -0.31 0.98 -25.56
C THR A 299 -1.57 1.54 -24.89
N SER A 300 -1.39 2.47 -23.93
CA SER A 300 -2.51 3.20 -23.31
C SER A 300 -2.92 4.42 -24.15
N PHE A 301 -4.22 4.69 -24.29
CA PHE A 301 -4.73 5.76 -25.17
C PHE A 301 -5.95 6.49 -24.59
N HIS A 302 -6.29 7.65 -25.15
CA HIS A 302 -7.30 8.57 -24.56
C HIS A 302 -6.97 8.93 -23.11
N ILE A 303 -5.71 9.31 -22.85
CA ILE A 303 -5.26 9.84 -21.58
C ILE A 303 -5.23 11.36 -21.69
N ASN A 304 -5.98 12.07 -20.85
CA ASN A 304 -6.11 13.51 -20.89
C ASN A 304 -5.73 14.13 -19.54
N ILE A 305 -4.77 15.05 -19.57
CA ILE A 305 -4.22 15.71 -18.38
C ILE A 305 -4.38 17.21 -18.56
N THR A 306 -5.19 17.83 -17.71
CA THR A 306 -5.55 19.24 -17.83
C THR A 306 -5.57 19.99 -16.51
N TYR A 307 -5.18 21.28 -16.53
CA TYR A 307 -5.17 22.15 -15.36
C TYR A 307 -4.41 21.59 -14.15
N CYS A 308 -3.36 20.79 -14.36
CA CYS A 308 -2.55 20.20 -13.30
C CYS A 308 -1.27 20.98 -13.04
N ASN A 309 -0.74 20.86 -11.82
CA ASN A 309 0.62 21.25 -11.45
C ASN A 309 1.50 20.01 -11.37
N ILE A 310 2.53 19.93 -12.20
CA ILE A 310 3.47 18.81 -12.31
C ILE A 310 4.86 19.37 -12.07
N THR A 311 5.23 19.50 -10.79
CA THR A 311 6.38 20.34 -10.41
C THR A 311 7.32 19.66 -9.44
N ASP A 312 8.56 20.14 -9.40
CA ASP A 312 9.53 19.80 -8.35
C ASP A 312 9.76 18.28 -8.18
N GLY A 313 9.57 17.50 -9.25
CA GLY A 313 9.85 16.06 -9.23
C GLY A 313 11.35 15.80 -9.28
N PHE A 314 11.85 14.88 -8.46
CA PHE A 314 13.28 14.55 -8.39
C PHE A 314 13.80 13.87 -9.67
N ARG A 315 12.89 13.48 -10.58
CA ARG A 315 13.24 12.91 -11.89
C ARG A 315 12.28 13.37 -12.99
N TYR A 316 11.25 12.58 -13.30
CA TYR A 316 10.41 12.81 -14.48
C TYR A 316 9.05 13.40 -14.08
N GLY A 317 8.60 14.42 -14.79
CA GLY A 317 7.20 14.83 -14.81
C GLY A 317 6.36 13.76 -15.52
N LEU A 318 6.52 13.62 -16.83
CA LEU A 318 5.82 12.59 -17.61
C LEU A 318 6.80 11.67 -18.33
N TYR A 319 6.60 10.36 -18.17
CA TYR A 319 7.31 9.32 -18.91
C TYR A 319 6.32 8.50 -19.74
N ILE A 320 6.35 8.66 -21.07
CA ILE A 320 5.36 8.08 -21.99
C ILE A 320 6.05 7.17 -23.00
N VAL A 321 5.66 5.89 -23.02
CA VAL A 321 6.32 4.88 -23.86
C VAL A 321 5.33 3.92 -24.55
N ASP A 322 5.87 3.01 -25.36
CA ASP A 322 5.17 1.84 -25.92
C ASP A 322 3.88 2.16 -26.67
N LYS A 323 3.96 3.08 -27.64
CA LYS A 323 2.86 3.48 -28.54
C LYS A 323 1.68 4.16 -27.84
N SER A 324 1.86 4.58 -26.59
CA SER A 324 0.84 5.29 -25.84
C SER A 324 0.56 6.69 -26.41
N ILE A 325 -0.67 7.17 -26.22
CA ILE A 325 -1.13 8.47 -26.70
C ILE A 325 -1.71 9.29 -25.54
N VAL A 326 -1.11 10.45 -25.29
CA VAL A 326 -1.50 11.37 -24.20
C VAL A 326 -1.78 12.76 -24.76
N THR A 327 -2.86 13.38 -24.27
CA THR A 327 -3.16 14.80 -24.42
C THR A 327 -2.84 15.51 -23.11
N LEU A 328 -2.01 16.53 -23.18
CA LEU A 328 -1.53 17.32 -22.07
C LEU A 328 -1.79 18.79 -22.38
N ALA A 329 -2.81 19.40 -21.77
CA ALA A 329 -3.17 20.78 -22.08
C ALA A 329 -3.46 21.65 -20.86
N HIS A 330 -3.06 22.92 -20.89
CA HIS A 330 -3.31 23.88 -19.81
C HIS A 330 -2.70 23.50 -18.45
N ASN A 331 -1.49 22.96 -18.44
CA ASN A 331 -0.79 22.53 -17.22
C ASN A 331 0.42 23.41 -16.92
N ASN A 332 0.83 23.42 -15.65
CA ASN A 332 2.14 23.92 -15.22
C ASN A 332 3.10 22.74 -15.07
N ILE A 333 4.23 22.77 -15.77
CA ILE A 333 5.24 21.70 -15.77
C ILE A 333 6.61 22.35 -15.63
N TYR A 334 7.20 22.31 -14.44
CA TYR A 334 8.50 22.95 -14.21
C TYR A 334 9.23 22.40 -12.99
N SER A 335 10.54 22.64 -12.90
CA SER A 335 11.41 22.20 -11.82
C SER A 335 11.52 20.68 -11.69
N ASN A 336 11.25 19.92 -12.76
CA ASN A 336 11.52 18.48 -12.74
C ASN A 336 13.00 18.23 -13.04
N THR A 337 13.70 17.57 -12.11
CA THR A 337 15.17 17.45 -12.14
C THR A 337 15.68 16.82 -13.42
N LEU A 338 15.05 15.75 -13.93
CA LEU A 338 15.44 15.09 -15.19
C LEU A 338 14.66 15.63 -16.39
N TYR A 339 13.38 15.31 -16.53
CA TYR A 339 12.60 15.74 -17.70
C TYR A 339 11.19 16.11 -17.28
N GLY A 340 10.68 17.25 -17.73
CA GLY A 340 9.25 17.55 -17.64
C GLY A 340 8.42 16.61 -18.51
N LEU A 341 8.93 16.25 -19.70
CA LEU A 341 8.29 15.28 -20.59
C LEU A 341 9.32 14.43 -21.34
N TYR A 342 9.29 13.12 -21.12
CA TYR A 342 10.07 12.13 -21.83
C TYR A 342 9.15 11.21 -22.65
N THR A 343 9.42 11.06 -23.95
CA THR A 343 8.68 10.16 -24.83
C THR A 343 9.59 9.20 -25.59
N LYS A 344 9.21 7.91 -25.64
CA LYS A 344 9.88 6.89 -26.47
C LYS A 344 8.85 6.03 -27.19
N HIS A 345 8.85 6.00 -28.52
CA HIS A 345 7.84 5.29 -29.32
C HIS A 345 6.39 5.68 -28.99
N ALA A 346 6.14 6.91 -28.57
CA ALA A 346 4.83 7.38 -28.11
C ALA A 346 4.44 8.72 -28.74
N THR A 347 3.16 9.12 -28.62
CA THR A 347 2.66 10.42 -29.08
C THR A 347 2.12 11.23 -27.91
N CYS A 348 2.60 12.48 -27.78
CA CYS A 348 2.08 13.44 -26.82
C CYS A 348 1.62 14.71 -27.54
N ILE A 349 0.34 15.07 -27.38
CA ILE A 349 -0.20 16.35 -27.82
C ILE A 349 -0.16 17.28 -26.61
N SER A 350 0.80 18.20 -26.58
CA SER A 350 1.14 18.99 -25.39
C SER A 350 0.95 20.49 -25.63
N LYS A 351 -0.29 20.98 -25.71
CA LYS A 351 -0.57 22.39 -26.08
C LYS A 351 -0.91 23.24 -24.86
N ASP A 352 -0.60 24.53 -24.91
CA ASP A 352 -1.00 25.53 -23.93
C ASP A 352 -0.51 25.25 -22.50
N ASN A 353 0.58 24.51 -22.34
CA ASN A 353 1.26 24.28 -21.05
C ASN A 353 2.31 25.37 -20.79
N TYR A 354 2.54 25.69 -19.51
CA TYR A 354 3.67 26.49 -19.06
C TYR A 354 4.83 25.58 -18.62
N TRP A 355 6.03 25.87 -19.09
CA TRP A 355 7.21 25.00 -18.93
C TRP A 355 8.26 25.56 -17.96
N GLY A 356 7.89 26.47 -17.07
CA GLY A 356 8.85 27.16 -16.18
C GLY A 356 9.62 28.30 -16.85
N SER A 357 9.29 28.62 -18.11
CA SER A 357 9.98 29.64 -18.90
C SER A 357 9.05 30.23 -19.95
N PRO A 358 9.13 31.55 -20.24
CA PRO A 358 8.40 32.15 -21.34
C PRO A 358 8.85 31.63 -22.71
N TYR A 359 10.05 31.06 -22.79
CA TYR A 359 10.61 30.48 -24.02
C TYR A 359 10.15 29.04 -24.27
N GLY A 360 9.33 28.48 -23.39
CA GLY A 360 8.79 27.13 -23.53
C GLY A 360 9.74 26.06 -22.96
N PRO A 361 9.56 24.79 -23.36
CA PRO A 361 10.38 23.69 -22.87
C PRO A 361 11.80 23.74 -23.44
N SER A 362 12.76 23.23 -22.67
CA SER A 362 14.15 23.11 -23.09
C SER A 362 14.41 21.80 -23.84
N LEU A 363 15.18 21.88 -24.93
CA LEU A 363 15.73 20.72 -25.64
C LEU A 363 17.10 20.27 -25.10
N THR A 364 17.68 21.03 -24.16
CA THR A 364 19.03 20.78 -23.62
C THR A 364 19.04 20.85 -22.09
N ALA A 365 20.05 20.25 -21.45
CA ALA A 365 20.16 20.24 -19.99
C ALA A 365 20.39 21.62 -19.33
N PHE A 366 20.78 22.63 -20.11
CA PHE A 366 21.08 23.97 -19.63
C PHE A 366 20.19 25.05 -20.25
N GLY A 367 19.22 24.68 -21.08
CA GLY A 367 18.29 25.62 -21.69
C GLY A 367 17.21 26.08 -20.71
N PRO A 368 16.48 27.16 -21.04
CA PRO A 368 15.47 27.73 -20.16
C PRO A 368 14.20 26.86 -20.17
N GLY A 369 13.64 26.59 -18.99
CA GLY A 369 12.43 25.77 -18.81
C GLY A 369 12.71 24.27 -18.68
N ASP A 370 11.66 23.51 -18.42
CA ASP A 370 11.75 22.07 -18.19
C ASP A 370 12.15 21.30 -19.45
N ARG A 371 12.97 20.26 -19.26
CA ARG A 371 13.49 19.47 -20.37
C ARG A 371 12.40 18.62 -21.02
N ILE A 372 12.44 18.55 -22.35
CA ILE A 372 11.68 17.58 -23.13
C ILE A 372 12.59 16.66 -23.93
N HIS A 373 12.19 15.39 -24.06
CA HIS A 373 12.91 14.41 -24.86
C HIS A 373 11.94 13.57 -25.71
N MET A 374 12.39 13.25 -26.92
CA MET A 374 11.62 12.47 -27.88
C MET A 374 12.53 11.48 -28.61
N LEU A 375 12.23 10.19 -28.48
CA LEU A 375 12.89 9.12 -29.19
C LEU A 375 11.87 8.31 -29.99
N LEU A 376 11.94 8.36 -31.32
CA LEU A 376 11.08 7.57 -32.22
C LEU A 376 9.57 7.75 -31.94
N GLY A 377 9.16 8.94 -31.49
CA GLY A 377 7.79 9.33 -31.17
C GLY A 377 7.41 10.68 -31.77
N ARG A 378 6.34 11.30 -31.24
CA ARG A 378 5.88 12.63 -31.67
C ARG A 378 5.45 13.48 -30.47
N ILE A 379 6.04 14.67 -30.31
CA ILE A 379 5.59 15.70 -29.38
C ILE A 379 5.07 16.90 -30.19
N GLN A 380 3.85 17.35 -29.89
CA GLN A 380 3.31 18.62 -30.38
C GLN A 380 3.19 19.60 -29.22
N ASN A 381 4.20 20.44 -29.00
CA ASN A 381 4.32 21.30 -27.82
C ASN A 381 3.97 22.78 -28.04
N TYR A 382 3.55 23.18 -29.25
CA TYR A 382 3.17 24.55 -29.60
C TYR A 382 1.67 24.67 -29.87
N PRO A 383 1.00 25.76 -29.43
CA PRO A 383 1.55 26.86 -28.62
C PRO A 383 1.86 26.43 -27.18
N TRP A 384 2.78 27.16 -26.51
CA TRP A 384 2.99 27.07 -25.06
C TRP A 384 2.68 28.42 -24.41
N ARG A 385 2.49 28.42 -23.08
CA ARG A 385 2.20 29.62 -22.30
C ARG A 385 3.49 30.31 -21.87
N THR A 386 3.44 31.64 -21.82
CA THR A 386 4.59 32.45 -21.37
C THR A 386 4.60 32.73 -19.86
N GLN A 387 3.49 32.42 -19.18
CA GLN A 387 3.28 32.61 -17.74
C GLN A 387 2.63 31.36 -17.15
N PRO A 388 2.85 31.08 -15.85
CA PRO A 388 2.12 30.04 -15.13
C PRO A 388 0.60 30.25 -15.22
N LEU A 389 -0.15 29.16 -15.25
CA LEU A 389 -1.59 29.17 -15.09
C LEU A 389 -1.92 29.27 -13.59
N PRO A 390 -2.59 30.34 -13.12
CA PRO A 390 -2.86 30.54 -11.69
C PRO A 390 -3.90 29.56 -11.13
N ASP A 391 -4.81 29.08 -11.98
CA ASP A 391 -5.90 28.18 -11.57
C ASP A 391 -5.52 26.69 -11.70
N SER A 392 -4.28 26.37 -12.10
CA SER A 392 -3.84 24.98 -12.22
C SER A 392 -3.46 24.38 -10.86
N GLY A 393 -3.65 23.06 -10.76
CA GLY A 393 -3.47 22.30 -9.54
C GLY A 393 -4.74 22.28 -8.68
N THR A 394 -4.56 21.80 -7.47
CA THR A 394 -5.62 21.68 -6.47
C THR A 394 -6.03 23.03 -5.88
N THR A 395 -7.30 23.13 -5.49
CA THR A 395 -7.87 24.32 -4.82
C THR A 395 -7.68 24.31 -3.30
N TRP A 396 -6.97 23.32 -2.78
CA TRP A 396 -6.73 23.07 -1.36
C TRP A 396 -5.33 22.47 -1.18
N THR A 397 -4.73 22.65 0.00
CA THR A 397 -3.32 22.31 0.25
C THR A 397 -3.11 21.23 1.32
N SER A 398 -4.15 20.88 2.08
CA SER A 398 -4.08 19.75 3.01
C SER A 398 -5.46 19.19 3.32
N THR A 399 -5.56 17.87 3.32
CA THR A 399 -6.63 17.07 3.92
C THR A 399 -6.04 16.11 4.95
N LYS A 400 -4.98 16.52 5.68
CA LYS A 400 -4.54 15.77 6.86
C LYS A 400 -5.72 15.77 7.84
N LEU A 401 -6.53 14.71 7.78
CA LEU A 401 -7.55 14.44 8.78
C LEU A 401 -6.75 14.20 10.06
N TYR A 402 -6.94 15.07 11.05
CA TYR A 402 -6.32 14.88 12.35
C TYR A 402 -6.86 13.56 12.92
N LEU A 403 -5.99 12.55 13.01
CA LEU A 403 -6.25 11.36 13.80
C LEU A 403 -6.46 11.83 15.24
N ASN A 404 -7.71 11.92 15.68
CA ASN A 404 -8.04 12.29 17.06
C ASN A 404 -8.03 11.07 18.01
N ARG A 405 -7.39 9.97 17.59
CA ARG A 405 -7.12 8.82 18.45
C ARG A 405 -5.64 8.80 18.72
N THR A 406 -5.28 9.10 19.97
CA THR A 406 -4.04 8.66 20.60
C THR A 406 -3.70 7.29 20.06
N ILE A 407 -2.53 7.19 19.44
CA ILE A 407 -1.84 5.96 19.05
C ILE A 407 -2.31 4.86 19.98
N LEU A 408 -3.13 3.94 19.45
CA LEU A 408 -3.51 2.73 20.16
C LEU A 408 -2.18 2.15 20.64
N ASN A 409 -2.05 1.98 21.96
CA ASN A 409 -0.84 1.48 22.61
C ASN A 409 -0.22 0.45 21.68
N THR A 410 0.92 0.79 21.09
CA THR A 410 1.72 -0.15 20.31
C THR A 410 1.87 -1.33 21.24
N ILE A 411 1.24 -2.46 20.91
CA ILE A 411 1.49 -3.69 21.63
C ILE A 411 2.97 -3.94 21.39
N THR A 412 3.78 -3.63 22.40
CA THR A 412 5.19 -3.99 22.41
C THR A 412 5.21 -5.49 22.25
N ARG A 413 5.74 -5.96 21.12
CA ARG A 413 5.98 -7.38 20.87
C ARG A 413 6.73 -7.94 22.07
N SER A 414 6.18 -8.98 22.70
CA SER A 414 6.81 -9.58 23.86
C SER A 414 7.64 -10.79 23.42
N ILE A 415 8.95 -10.56 23.24
CA ILE A 415 9.91 -11.66 23.19
C ILE A 415 10.04 -12.20 24.61
N HIS A 416 9.76 -13.49 24.79
CA HIS A 416 9.85 -14.15 26.08
C HIS A 416 11.00 -15.14 26.09
N PHE A 417 11.89 -14.98 27.06
CA PHE A 417 12.98 -15.90 27.29
C PHE A 417 12.59 -16.95 28.35
N ALA A 418 13.01 -18.20 28.14
CA ALA A 418 12.77 -19.28 29.12
C ALA A 418 13.77 -19.26 30.30
N SER A 419 14.80 -18.42 30.21
CA SER A 419 15.85 -18.28 31.23
C SER A 419 15.35 -17.44 32.41
N ASN A 420 16.07 -17.50 33.53
CA ASN A 420 15.75 -16.71 34.71
C ASN A 420 16.00 -15.21 34.45
N ASP A 421 15.08 -14.39 34.91
CA ASP A 421 15.09 -12.92 34.91
C ASP A 421 14.72 -12.53 36.35
N THR A 422 15.72 -12.16 37.15
CA THR A 422 15.60 -12.07 38.61
C THR A 422 14.90 -10.78 39.06
N ASP A 423 15.02 -9.69 38.30
CA ASP A 423 14.37 -8.41 38.61
C ASP A 423 13.12 -8.11 37.76
N GLY A 424 12.84 -8.94 36.77
CA GLY A 424 11.59 -8.95 36.00
C GLY A 424 11.52 -7.86 34.95
N ASP A 425 12.65 -7.44 34.40
CA ASP A 425 12.73 -6.35 33.43
C ASP A 425 12.67 -6.79 31.95
N GLY A 426 12.66 -8.11 31.74
CA GLY A 426 12.52 -8.77 30.45
C GLY A 426 13.82 -9.34 29.89
N ALA A 427 14.99 -8.90 30.37
CA ALA A 427 16.27 -9.45 29.98
C ALA A 427 16.67 -10.66 30.86
N PRO A 428 17.27 -11.73 30.32
CA PRO A 428 17.76 -12.83 31.15
C PRO A 428 19.04 -12.48 31.92
N ASP A 429 19.16 -13.00 33.16
CA ASP A 429 20.32 -12.77 34.04
C ASP A 429 21.68 -13.04 33.35
N TRP A 430 21.73 -14.07 32.49
CA TRP A 430 22.95 -14.47 31.79
C TRP A 430 23.38 -13.46 30.73
N TRP A 431 22.41 -12.85 30.04
CA TRP A 431 22.66 -11.89 28.98
C TRP A 431 23.11 -10.57 29.58
N GLU A 432 22.44 -10.13 30.64
CA GLU A 432 22.86 -8.98 31.43
C GLU A 432 24.28 -9.12 31.94
N THR A 433 24.61 -10.27 32.54
CA THR A 433 25.97 -10.56 33.03
C THR A 433 27.00 -10.54 31.88
N LYS A 434 26.64 -11.05 30.69
CA LYS A 434 27.52 -11.06 29.50
C LYS A 434 27.88 -9.64 29.07
N TRP A 435 26.91 -8.72 29.09
CA TRP A 435 27.05 -7.36 28.59
C TRP A 435 27.32 -6.31 29.67
N GLY A 436 27.43 -6.73 30.94
CA GLY A 436 27.84 -5.87 32.05
C GLY A 436 26.69 -5.11 32.73
N TYR A 437 25.45 -5.51 32.47
CA TYR A 437 24.26 -5.11 33.24
C TYR A 437 24.20 -5.90 34.57
N ASN A 438 23.31 -5.50 35.49
CA ASN A 438 23.21 -6.12 36.81
C ASN A 438 21.86 -6.83 36.97
N PRO A 439 21.84 -8.18 37.04
CA PRO A 439 20.60 -8.99 37.11
C PRO A 439 19.68 -8.77 38.32
N LEU A 440 20.02 -7.83 39.20
CA LEU A 440 19.27 -7.53 40.41
C LEU A 440 18.73 -6.09 40.39
N VAL A 441 18.92 -5.35 39.30
CA VAL A 441 18.57 -3.94 39.17
C VAL A 441 17.82 -3.75 37.87
N TRP A 442 16.50 -3.63 38.01
CA TRP A 442 15.58 -3.37 36.91
C TRP A 442 16.05 -2.22 36.01
N GLU A 443 16.16 -2.49 34.71
CA GLU A 443 16.45 -1.54 33.64
C GLU A 443 15.42 -1.68 32.51
N ASN A 444 15.12 -0.60 31.78
CA ASN A 444 14.11 -0.68 30.73
C ASN A 444 14.67 -1.25 29.41
N HIS A 445 15.14 -2.50 29.42
CA HIS A 445 15.76 -3.17 28.27
C HIS A 445 14.92 -3.13 27.00
N SER A 446 13.59 -3.12 27.12
CA SER A 446 12.66 -3.01 25.98
C SER A 446 12.74 -1.68 25.22
N THR A 447 13.47 -0.69 25.73
CA THR A 447 13.66 0.64 25.12
C THR A 447 15.12 1.08 25.03
N LEU A 448 16.04 0.33 25.63
CA LEU A 448 17.46 0.64 25.62
C LEU A 448 18.08 0.13 24.32
N ASP A 449 18.61 1.05 23.53
CA ASP A 449 19.36 0.85 22.28
C ASP A 449 20.66 1.68 22.39
N PRO A 450 21.73 1.13 23.00
CA PRO A 450 22.91 1.91 23.36
C PRO A 450 23.78 2.38 22.17
N ASP A 451 23.75 1.68 21.04
CA ASP A 451 24.52 2.01 19.83
C ASP A 451 23.67 2.63 18.71
N SER A 452 22.35 2.71 18.89
CA SER A 452 21.41 3.39 18.01
C SER A 452 21.30 2.76 16.63
N ASP A 453 21.39 1.43 16.56
CA ASP A 453 21.13 0.65 15.34
C ASP A 453 19.64 0.29 15.17
N GLY A 454 18.80 0.72 16.11
CA GLY A 454 17.37 0.47 16.11
C GLY A 454 16.97 -0.81 16.82
N LEU A 455 17.89 -1.63 17.30
CA LEU A 455 17.63 -2.83 18.09
C LEU A 455 17.72 -2.50 19.59
N ASN A 456 16.64 -2.80 20.32
CA ASN A 456 16.68 -2.69 21.78
C ASN A 456 17.35 -3.93 22.40
N ASN A 457 17.76 -3.82 23.67
CA ASN A 457 18.45 -4.90 24.39
C ASN A 457 17.68 -6.25 24.41
N ILE A 458 16.34 -6.26 24.34
CA ILE A 458 15.55 -7.51 24.24
C ILE A 458 15.72 -8.14 22.85
N GLU A 459 15.71 -7.33 21.79
CA GLU A 459 15.96 -7.79 20.43
C GLU A 459 17.41 -8.27 20.25
N GLU A 460 18.37 -7.54 20.81
CA GLU A 460 19.79 -7.94 20.89
C GLU A 460 19.96 -9.29 21.61
N CYS A 461 19.26 -9.49 22.73
CA CYS A 461 19.27 -10.77 23.45
C CYS A 461 18.66 -11.91 22.62
N TYR A 462 17.60 -11.63 21.86
CA TYR A 462 17.03 -12.61 20.94
C TYR A 462 18.02 -13.02 19.84
N MET A 463 18.85 -12.06 19.40
CA MET A 463 19.85 -12.26 18.35
C MET A 463 21.24 -12.67 18.85
N ASP A 464 21.41 -12.94 20.15
CA ASP A 464 22.71 -13.29 20.74
C ASP A 464 23.42 -14.46 20.02
N ALA A 465 22.65 -15.48 19.63
CA ALA A 465 23.16 -16.65 18.91
C ALA A 465 23.66 -16.32 17.48
N CYS A 466 23.22 -15.20 16.92
CA CYS A 466 23.62 -14.69 15.61
C CYS A 466 24.80 -13.72 15.71
N GLY A 467 25.28 -13.43 16.93
CA GLY A 467 26.42 -12.55 17.16
C GLY A 467 26.09 -11.09 17.45
N SER A 468 24.83 -10.77 17.77
CA SER A 468 24.41 -9.42 18.19
C SER A 468 25.25 -8.87 19.34
N ASN A 469 25.44 -7.56 19.35
CA ASN A 469 26.17 -6.80 20.34
C ASN A 469 25.48 -5.46 20.63
N PRO A 470 24.92 -5.25 21.83
CA PRO A 470 24.17 -4.04 22.18
C PRO A 470 25.00 -2.73 22.23
N PHE A 471 26.29 -2.78 21.90
CA PHE A 471 27.20 -1.64 21.88
C PHE A 471 27.94 -1.50 20.55
N HIS A 472 27.53 -2.22 19.51
CA HIS A 472 28.11 -2.17 18.18
C HIS A 472 27.05 -2.39 17.10
N ILE A 473 26.90 -1.41 16.22
CA ILE A 473 25.89 -1.38 15.16
C ILE A 473 25.81 -2.71 14.41
N ASP A 474 24.67 -3.37 14.54
CA ASP A 474 24.32 -4.61 13.86
C ASP A 474 23.23 -4.36 12.80
N ILE A 475 23.36 -5.01 11.65
CA ILE A 475 22.32 -5.05 10.62
C ILE A 475 22.02 -6.50 10.31
N PHE A 476 20.78 -6.93 10.52
CA PHE A 476 20.34 -8.27 10.18
C PHE A 476 19.58 -8.26 8.84
N LEU A 477 20.08 -8.98 7.85
CA LEU A 477 19.45 -9.14 6.54
C LEU A 477 19.10 -10.61 6.32
N GLU A 478 17.82 -10.91 6.15
CA GLU A 478 17.37 -12.23 5.72
C GLU A 478 17.19 -12.25 4.21
N ILE A 479 17.69 -13.31 3.56
CA ILE A 479 17.51 -13.49 2.13
C ILE A 479 16.87 -14.84 1.84
N ASP A 480 15.60 -14.78 1.45
CA ASP A 480 14.89 -15.89 0.84
C ASP A 480 15.12 -15.92 -0.67
N TRP A 481 15.09 -17.11 -1.26
CA TRP A 481 15.19 -17.26 -2.71
C TRP A 481 14.21 -18.27 -3.27
N MET A 482 13.56 -17.92 -4.38
CA MET A 482 12.74 -18.86 -5.12
C MET A 482 13.62 -19.86 -5.89
N VAL A 483 13.20 -21.12 -5.93
CA VAL A 483 13.75 -22.11 -6.86
C VAL A 483 13.78 -21.53 -8.27
N SER A 484 14.94 -21.59 -8.92
CA SER A 484 15.10 -21.14 -10.32
C SER A 484 14.42 -22.10 -11.28
N LYS A 485 13.70 -21.57 -12.27
CA LYS A 485 13.11 -22.36 -13.37
C LYS A 485 14.21 -23.03 -14.22
N ASN A 486 15.37 -22.40 -14.31
CA ASN A 486 16.53 -22.98 -14.94
C ASN A 486 17.30 -23.81 -13.92
N ILE A 487 17.20 -25.14 -14.02
CA ILE A 487 17.86 -26.11 -13.12
C ILE A 487 19.40 -26.01 -13.07
N ARG A 488 20.02 -25.27 -13.99
CA ARG A 488 21.48 -25.03 -14.00
C ARG A 488 21.88 -23.74 -13.31
N GLN A 489 20.92 -22.96 -12.84
CA GLN A 489 21.12 -21.70 -12.14
C GLN A 489 20.48 -21.80 -10.76
N THR A 490 20.99 -21.01 -9.84
CA THR A 490 20.40 -20.83 -8.52
C THR A 490 20.14 -19.35 -8.29
N ASN A 491 19.11 -19.08 -7.49
CA ASN A 491 18.85 -17.76 -6.92
C ASN A 491 19.46 -17.61 -5.53
N LYS A 492 19.98 -18.69 -4.94
CA LYS A 492 20.69 -18.63 -3.67
C LYS A 492 21.91 -17.71 -3.80
N PRO A 493 22.06 -16.73 -2.90
CA PRO A 493 23.28 -15.93 -2.78
C PRO A 493 24.56 -16.76 -2.71
N ASP A 494 25.65 -16.27 -3.30
CA ASP A 494 26.97 -16.90 -3.17
C ASP A 494 27.60 -16.51 -1.83
N LEU A 495 27.99 -17.51 -1.03
CA LEU A 495 28.54 -17.31 0.30
C LEU A 495 29.84 -16.50 0.33
N ASN A 496 30.66 -16.53 -0.73
CA ASN A 496 31.87 -15.72 -0.78
C ASN A 496 31.54 -14.24 -1.02
N LEU A 497 30.49 -13.96 -1.81
CA LEU A 497 30.02 -12.60 -2.06
C LEU A 497 29.28 -12.02 -0.86
N ILE A 498 28.61 -12.86 -0.07
CA ILE A 498 28.10 -12.47 1.26
C ILE A 498 29.25 -11.98 2.13
N LYS A 499 30.30 -12.80 2.31
CA LYS A 499 31.47 -12.40 3.11
C LYS A 499 32.15 -11.14 2.60
N GLU A 500 32.25 -10.96 1.28
CA GLU A 500 32.79 -9.73 0.70
C GLU A 500 31.95 -8.50 1.09
N ALA A 501 30.61 -8.63 1.12
CA ALA A 501 29.75 -7.55 1.57
C ALA A 501 29.90 -7.30 3.08
N GLU A 502 29.93 -8.34 3.91
CA GLU A 502 30.15 -8.24 5.37
C GLU A 502 31.50 -7.56 5.70
N ASP A 503 32.57 -7.95 4.99
CA ASP A 503 33.91 -7.37 5.13
C ASP A 503 33.94 -5.87 4.76
N VAL A 504 33.11 -5.44 3.80
CA VAL A 504 32.97 -4.03 3.44
C VAL A 504 32.32 -3.23 4.56
N PHE A 505 31.21 -3.72 5.13
CA PHE A 505 30.54 -3.04 6.25
C PHE A 505 31.41 -3.00 7.51
N THR A 506 32.18 -4.08 7.75
CA THR A 506 33.14 -4.15 8.86
C THR A 506 34.18 -3.03 8.80
N GLN A 507 34.64 -2.65 7.59
CA GLN A 507 35.58 -1.53 7.41
C GLN A 507 34.99 -0.18 7.83
N HIS A 508 33.67 -0.09 7.91
CA HIS A 508 32.91 1.07 8.37
C HIS A 508 32.36 0.91 9.80
N ASN A 509 32.88 -0.07 10.56
CA ASN A 509 32.49 -0.33 11.95
C ASN A 509 30.99 -0.65 12.09
N ILE A 510 30.47 -1.43 11.14
CA ILE A 510 29.11 -1.97 11.14
C ILE A 510 29.21 -3.48 10.93
N SER A 511 28.51 -4.26 11.75
CA SER A 511 28.40 -5.70 11.59
C SER A 511 27.15 -6.03 10.78
N LEU A 512 27.35 -6.48 9.54
CA LEU A 512 26.26 -6.96 8.68
C LEU A 512 26.15 -8.49 8.85
N HIS A 513 24.98 -8.97 9.26
CA HIS A 513 24.66 -10.37 9.43
C HIS A 513 23.67 -10.81 8.36
N ILE A 514 24.08 -11.68 7.42
CA ILE A 514 23.21 -12.14 6.34
C ILE A 514 22.72 -13.58 6.59
N ASP A 515 21.42 -13.76 6.84
CA ASP A 515 20.79 -15.06 7.02
C ASP A 515 20.36 -15.65 5.66
N VAL A 516 20.93 -16.82 5.32
CA VAL A 516 20.58 -17.66 4.17
C VAL A 516 20.34 -19.12 4.58
N GLY A 517 19.87 -19.31 5.81
CA GLY A 517 19.51 -20.60 6.39
C GLY A 517 20.11 -20.91 7.76
N ASP A 518 20.88 -19.98 8.35
CA ASP A 518 21.70 -20.24 9.53
C ASP A 518 21.02 -19.75 10.83
N TYR A 519 20.09 -18.79 10.74
CA TYR A 519 19.46 -18.16 11.91
C TYR A 519 17.94 -18.38 11.99
N GLY A 520 17.47 -19.49 11.43
CA GLY A 520 16.06 -19.90 11.49
C GLY A 520 15.15 -19.23 10.45
N GLY A 521 15.69 -18.38 9.58
CA GLY A 521 15.06 -17.91 8.33
C GLY A 521 15.96 -18.19 7.12
N GLY A 522 15.77 -17.46 6.02
CA GLY A 522 16.62 -17.58 4.83
C GLY A 522 16.43 -18.91 4.10
N GLU A 523 15.25 -19.11 3.53
CA GLU A 523 14.82 -20.38 2.95
C GLU A 523 14.71 -20.37 1.42
N GLU A 524 14.82 -21.58 0.84
CA GLU A 524 14.49 -21.81 -0.56
C GLU A 524 12.98 -22.00 -0.72
N ILE A 525 12.30 -21.04 -1.33
CA ILE A 525 10.85 -21.07 -1.49
C ILE A 525 10.42 -21.58 -2.88
N PRO A 526 9.20 -22.09 -3.05
CA PRO A 526 8.70 -22.58 -4.34
C PRO A 526 8.73 -21.53 -5.46
N TYR A 527 9.00 -21.98 -6.70
CA TYR A 527 8.96 -21.11 -7.87
C TYR A 527 7.57 -20.50 -8.10
N LEU A 528 7.52 -19.18 -8.21
CA LEU A 528 6.35 -18.45 -8.70
C LEU A 528 6.65 -17.79 -10.04
N SER A 529 5.76 -18.00 -11.01
CA SER A 529 5.95 -17.44 -12.35
C SER A 529 5.25 -16.09 -12.49
N ASN A 530 6.01 -15.02 -12.68
CA ASN A 530 5.50 -13.70 -13.10
C ASN A 530 4.29 -13.24 -12.26
N PHE A 531 4.49 -13.20 -10.94
CA PHE A 531 3.48 -12.86 -9.95
C PHE A 531 3.37 -11.34 -9.76
N SER A 532 2.25 -10.88 -9.20
CA SER A 532 1.95 -9.45 -9.00
C SER A 532 2.54 -8.90 -7.69
N CYS A 533 2.58 -7.58 -7.51
CA CYS A 533 2.92 -6.96 -6.22
C CYS A 533 1.96 -7.39 -5.09
N VAL A 534 0.70 -7.68 -5.41
CA VAL A 534 -0.28 -8.20 -4.44
C VAL A 534 0.14 -9.59 -3.95
N ALA A 535 0.56 -10.47 -4.87
CA ALA A 535 1.05 -11.80 -4.50
C ALA A 535 2.39 -11.73 -3.72
N LEU A 536 3.21 -10.70 -3.96
CA LEU A 536 4.45 -10.48 -3.20
C LEU A 536 4.19 -10.24 -1.70
N ILE A 537 3.09 -9.57 -1.36
CA ILE A 537 2.65 -9.39 0.03
C ILE A 537 2.31 -10.73 0.67
N ASP A 538 1.68 -11.65 -0.06
CA ASP A 538 1.41 -12.99 0.47
C ASP A 538 2.69 -13.80 0.65
N VAL A 539 3.67 -13.65 -0.23
CA VAL A 539 5.00 -14.28 -0.06
C VAL A 539 5.69 -13.75 1.21
N TYR A 540 5.69 -12.44 1.43
CA TYR A 540 6.25 -11.84 2.65
C TYR A 540 5.60 -12.41 3.91
N TRP A 541 4.27 -12.44 3.96
CA TRP A 541 3.56 -12.96 5.13
C TRP A 541 3.79 -14.46 5.32
N GLN A 542 3.86 -15.22 4.23
CA GLN A 542 3.99 -16.67 4.30
C GLN A 542 5.38 -17.14 4.72
N TYR A 543 6.44 -16.52 4.19
CA TYR A 543 7.81 -17.02 4.35
C TYR A 543 8.62 -16.18 5.35
N PHE A 544 8.53 -14.86 5.32
CA PHE A 544 9.23 -14.03 6.33
C PHE A 544 8.53 -14.04 7.69
N LEU A 545 7.20 -13.84 7.71
CA LEU A 545 6.43 -13.85 8.96
C LEU A 545 5.99 -15.24 9.39
N HIS A 546 6.03 -16.25 8.51
CA HIS A 546 5.41 -17.57 8.73
C HIS A 546 3.93 -17.51 9.11
N ASN A 547 3.22 -16.48 8.63
CA ASN A 547 1.84 -16.11 8.97
C ASN A 547 1.61 -15.78 10.46
N ASP A 548 2.70 -15.60 11.23
CA ASP A 548 2.67 -15.16 12.62
C ASP A 548 2.92 -13.64 12.68
N MET A 549 1.91 -12.92 13.14
CA MET A 549 1.95 -11.46 13.25
C MET A 549 2.84 -10.95 14.39
N ASP A 550 3.20 -11.83 15.32
CA ASP A 550 4.10 -11.55 16.44
C ASP A 550 5.50 -12.11 16.20
N ASN A 551 5.78 -12.64 15.01
CA ASN A 551 7.10 -13.16 14.65
C ASN A 551 8.18 -12.07 14.87
N PRO A 552 9.14 -12.29 15.77
CA PRO A 552 10.12 -11.28 16.17
C PRO A 552 11.10 -10.91 15.06
N ARG A 553 11.18 -11.70 13.99
CA ARG A 553 12.02 -11.35 12.82
C ARG A 553 11.57 -10.04 12.20
N LYS A 554 10.26 -9.77 12.19
CA LYS A 554 9.74 -8.45 11.81
C LYS A 554 10.24 -7.42 12.82
N GLY A 555 10.92 -6.40 12.33
CA GLY A 555 11.51 -5.39 13.20
C GLY A 555 12.82 -5.83 13.84
N ILE A 556 13.47 -6.89 13.35
CA ILE A 556 14.89 -7.14 13.58
C ILE A 556 15.59 -7.25 12.23
N PHE A 557 15.00 -8.05 11.32
CA PHE A 557 15.53 -8.28 10.00
C PHE A 557 14.97 -7.31 8.96
N HIS A 558 15.86 -6.89 8.08
CA HIS A 558 15.53 -6.48 6.72
C HIS A 558 15.27 -7.74 5.88
N TYR A 559 14.26 -7.74 5.01
CA TYR A 559 13.88 -8.92 4.23
C TYR A 559 14.13 -8.76 2.74
N ALA A 560 14.92 -9.67 2.17
CA ALA A 560 15.15 -9.77 0.73
C ALA A 560 14.52 -11.01 0.15
N LEU A 561 13.87 -10.85 -1.01
CA LEU A 561 13.41 -11.99 -1.80
C LEU A 561 14.09 -11.98 -3.17
N ILE A 562 14.76 -13.09 -3.51
CA ILE A 562 15.36 -13.28 -4.83
C ILE A 562 14.50 -14.25 -5.65
N CYS A 563 14.08 -13.85 -6.84
CA CYS A 563 13.31 -14.69 -7.76
C CYS A 563 13.86 -14.61 -9.18
N ASP A 564 13.36 -15.43 -10.11
CA ASP A 564 13.74 -15.30 -11.51
C ASP A 564 13.12 -14.04 -12.13
N VAL A 565 11.78 -13.95 -12.06
CA VAL A 565 10.98 -12.90 -12.71
C VAL A 565 9.87 -12.47 -11.76
N GLY A 566 10.01 -11.26 -11.24
CA GLY A 566 9.04 -10.61 -10.38
C GLY A 566 8.23 -9.52 -11.09
N PRO A 567 7.40 -8.78 -10.33
CA PRO A 567 6.61 -7.66 -10.84
C PRO A 567 7.44 -6.49 -11.39
N ASP A 568 8.68 -6.33 -10.93
CA ASP A 568 9.68 -5.40 -11.49
C ASP A 568 11.08 -6.02 -11.41
N VAL A 569 12.08 -5.40 -12.03
CA VAL A 569 13.46 -5.92 -12.15
C VAL A 569 14.15 -6.00 -10.79
N ASN A 570 14.01 -4.98 -9.95
CA ASN A 570 14.45 -4.95 -8.56
C ASN A 570 13.95 -3.66 -7.89
N PHE A 571 13.37 -3.75 -6.70
CA PHE A 571 12.79 -2.61 -6.00
C PHE A 571 12.50 -2.94 -4.52
N PRO A 572 12.51 -1.94 -3.62
CA PRO A 572 12.03 -2.09 -2.26
C PRO A 572 10.49 -2.03 -2.22
N PHE A 573 9.90 -2.80 -1.32
CA PHE A 573 8.45 -2.88 -1.13
C PHE A 573 8.10 -2.93 0.36
N MET A 574 6.84 -2.65 0.68
CA MET A 574 6.32 -2.83 2.04
C MET A 574 5.48 -4.10 2.03
N GLY A 575 5.90 -5.14 2.76
CA GLY A 575 5.15 -6.38 2.88
C GLY A 575 4.03 -6.31 3.90
N TRP A 576 4.11 -5.38 4.87
CA TRP A 576 3.08 -5.16 5.88
C TRP A 576 2.88 -3.69 6.24
N ASP A 577 3.80 -3.07 6.99
CA ASP A 577 3.53 -1.74 7.59
C ASP A 577 4.74 -0.78 7.57
N GLN A 578 5.92 -1.29 7.25
CA GLN A 578 7.18 -0.52 7.15
C GLN A 578 7.93 -0.85 5.85
N LEU A 579 8.87 0.01 5.45
CA LEU A 579 9.79 -0.23 4.33
C LEU A 579 11.00 -1.02 4.81
N ASP A 580 10.80 -2.31 5.03
CA ASP A 580 11.78 -3.25 5.54
C ASP A 580 12.16 -4.35 4.55
N SER A 581 11.65 -4.27 3.31
CA SER A 581 11.83 -5.36 2.35
C SER A 581 12.13 -4.94 0.92
N PHE A 582 12.74 -5.84 0.16
CA PHE A 582 13.02 -5.64 -1.26
C PHE A 582 13.06 -6.93 -2.08
N LEU A 583 12.82 -6.79 -3.38
CA LEU A 583 12.78 -7.87 -4.35
C LEU A 583 13.93 -7.75 -5.37
N ILE A 584 14.56 -8.87 -5.70
CA ILE A 584 15.54 -9.00 -6.79
C ILE A 584 15.04 -10.01 -7.84
N SER A 585 14.79 -9.56 -9.07
CA SER A 585 14.46 -10.45 -10.19
C SER A 585 15.73 -10.84 -10.95
N ALA A 586 16.41 -11.87 -10.46
CA ALA A 586 17.72 -12.32 -10.88
C ALA A 586 17.82 -12.64 -12.39
N GLU A 587 16.80 -13.26 -12.99
CA GLU A 587 16.81 -13.58 -14.42
C GLU A 587 16.55 -12.34 -15.29
N GLN A 588 15.69 -11.42 -14.86
CA GLN A 588 15.50 -10.13 -15.55
C GLN A 588 16.78 -9.29 -15.50
N LEU A 589 17.43 -9.23 -14.34
CA LEU A 589 18.72 -8.56 -14.16
C LEU A 589 19.83 -9.16 -15.03
N ALA A 590 19.98 -10.48 -15.02
CA ALA A 590 20.99 -11.16 -15.82
C ALA A 590 20.80 -10.89 -17.33
N LYS A 591 19.56 -10.79 -17.80
CA LYS A 591 19.25 -10.40 -19.19
C LYS A 591 19.60 -8.95 -19.49
N GLN A 592 19.38 -8.05 -18.54
CA GLN A 592 19.71 -6.63 -18.70
C GLN A 592 21.22 -6.39 -18.69
N TYR A 593 21.99 -7.22 -17.96
CA TYR A 593 23.45 -7.11 -17.81
C TYR A 593 24.16 -8.43 -18.14
N PRO A 594 24.16 -8.87 -19.43
CA PRO A 594 24.62 -10.20 -19.83
C PRO A 594 26.12 -10.44 -19.66
N LEU A 595 26.91 -9.38 -19.42
CA LEU A 595 28.36 -9.47 -19.22
C LEU A 595 28.75 -9.59 -17.74
N MET A 596 27.80 -9.44 -16.82
CA MET A 596 28.04 -9.56 -15.38
C MET A 596 27.69 -10.96 -14.90
N ASN A 597 28.43 -11.45 -13.90
CA ASN A 597 28.11 -12.71 -13.26
C ASN A 597 26.77 -12.59 -12.49
N ARG A 598 25.88 -13.59 -12.64
CA ARG A 598 24.55 -13.60 -12.00
C ARG A 598 24.63 -13.39 -10.48
N SER A 599 25.48 -14.14 -9.79
CA SER A 599 25.60 -14.06 -8.33
C SER A 599 26.13 -12.69 -7.89
N GLN A 600 27.06 -12.11 -8.66
CA GLN A 600 27.57 -10.75 -8.38
C GLN A 600 26.49 -9.70 -8.53
N ILE A 601 25.66 -9.76 -9.59
CA ILE A 601 24.61 -8.76 -9.77
C ILE A 601 23.49 -8.91 -8.74
N ILE A 602 23.15 -10.14 -8.33
CA ILE A 602 22.21 -10.41 -7.25
C ILE A 602 22.68 -9.75 -5.96
N MET A 603 23.92 -10.03 -5.52
CA MET A 603 24.42 -9.50 -4.26
C MET A 603 24.58 -7.98 -4.29
N LYS A 604 25.13 -7.41 -5.38
CA LYS A 604 25.26 -5.95 -5.49
C LYS A 604 23.91 -5.24 -5.55
N ALA A 605 22.92 -5.84 -6.20
CA ALA A 605 21.54 -5.33 -6.16
C ALA A 605 20.94 -5.45 -4.76
N SER A 606 21.24 -6.52 -4.02
CA SER A 606 20.73 -6.69 -2.65
C SER A 606 21.28 -5.62 -1.70
N ILE A 607 22.59 -5.35 -1.75
CA ILE A 607 23.20 -4.28 -0.95
C ILE A 607 22.69 -2.89 -1.37
N HIS A 608 22.42 -2.67 -2.65
CA HIS A 608 21.76 -1.43 -3.10
C HIS A 608 20.42 -1.20 -2.41
N HIS A 609 19.57 -2.23 -2.40
CA HIS A 609 18.22 -2.11 -1.86
C HIS A 609 18.17 -2.15 -0.33
N LEU A 610 19.15 -2.78 0.32
CA LEU A 610 19.38 -2.61 1.76
C LEU A 610 19.55 -1.13 2.12
N GLY A 611 20.24 -0.35 1.29
CA GLY A 611 20.41 1.09 1.51
C GLY A 611 19.09 1.86 1.58
N HIS A 612 18.10 1.49 0.77
CA HIS A 612 16.77 2.12 0.83
C HIS A 612 16.01 1.82 2.11
N THR A 613 16.19 0.62 2.67
CA THR A 613 15.62 0.26 3.98
C THR A 613 16.36 0.92 5.16
N LEU A 614 17.49 1.59 4.88
CA LEU A 614 18.29 2.40 5.81
C LEU A 614 18.21 3.91 5.47
N ARG A 615 17.09 4.34 4.87
CA ARG A 615 16.76 5.75 4.51
C ARG A 615 17.60 6.39 3.40
N LEU A 616 18.49 5.66 2.71
CA LEU A 616 19.16 6.19 1.51
C LEU A 616 18.17 6.28 0.34
N LEU A 617 17.48 7.41 0.24
CA LEU A 617 16.40 7.65 -0.71
C LEU A 617 16.69 8.89 -1.57
N ALA A 618 16.06 8.99 -2.73
CA ALA A 618 16.28 10.09 -3.66
C ALA A 618 15.83 11.47 -3.14
N ASP A 619 15.00 11.51 -2.08
CA ASP A 619 14.61 12.73 -1.37
C ASP A 619 15.63 13.16 -0.30
N VAL A 620 16.58 12.29 0.07
CA VAL A 620 17.75 12.63 0.92
C VAL A 620 18.86 13.26 0.09
N TYR A 621 19.18 12.61 -1.04
CA TYR A 621 20.22 13.08 -1.93
C TYR A 621 19.87 12.76 -3.39
N ASP A 622 19.76 13.81 -4.21
CA ASP A 622 19.41 13.73 -5.64
C ASP A 622 20.30 12.80 -6.48
N GLY A 623 21.51 12.46 -6.02
CA GLY A 623 22.42 11.52 -6.68
C GLY A 623 22.01 10.05 -6.53
N ILE A 624 21.21 9.72 -5.51
CA ILE A 624 20.66 8.37 -5.28
C ILE A 624 19.69 8.02 -6.40
N ASP A 625 19.90 6.86 -7.02
CA ASP A 625 19.08 6.31 -8.11
C ASP A 625 18.90 7.25 -9.32
N ASN A 626 19.80 8.22 -9.48
CA ASN A 626 19.65 9.21 -10.51
C ASN A 626 19.94 8.61 -11.89
N LEU A 627 18.88 8.35 -12.67
CA LEU A 627 18.97 7.78 -14.02
C LEU A 627 19.82 8.61 -14.98
N GLY A 628 20.00 9.91 -14.75
CA GLY A 628 20.87 10.76 -15.56
C GLY A 628 22.35 10.36 -15.49
N THR A 629 22.79 9.71 -14.40
CA THR A 629 24.18 9.26 -14.21
C THR A 629 24.60 8.12 -15.14
N LEU A 630 23.63 7.37 -15.69
CA LEU A 630 23.89 6.30 -16.65
C LEU A 630 24.40 6.81 -18.01
N HIS A 631 24.29 8.11 -18.27
CA HIS A 631 24.69 8.74 -19.52
C HIS A 631 25.99 9.53 -19.34
N PRO A 632 27.16 8.99 -19.76
CA PRO A 632 28.42 9.71 -19.68
C PRO A 632 28.32 11.10 -20.29
N PHE A 633 28.90 12.09 -19.60
CA PHE A 633 28.91 13.51 -20.00
C PHE A 633 27.54 14.22 -19.97
N SER A 634 26.50 13.60 -19.40
CA SER A 634 25.27 14.32 -19.04
C SER A 634 25.55 15.32 -17.90
N LYS A 635 24.62 16.27 -17.69
CA LYS A 635 24.69 17.21 -16.55
C LYS A 635 24.79 16.43 -15.23
N GLU A 636 23.95 15.42 -15.07
CA GLU A 636 23.86 14.60 -13.86
C GLU A 636 25.13 13.75 -13.67
N TRP A 637 25.70 13.21 -14.75
CA TRP A 637 26.97 12.49 -14.67
C TRP A 637 28.09 13.42 -14.18
N PHE A 638 28.21 14.65 -14.69
CA PHE A 638 29.23 15.59 -14.19
C PHE A 638 29.01 15.97 -12.73
N MET A 639 27.76 16.11 -12.30
CA MET A 639 27.40 16.45 -10.92
C MET A 639 27.74 15.31 -9.95
N TYR A 640 27.46 14.06 -10.32
CA TYR A 640 27.49 12.92 -9.41
C TYR A 640 28.55 11.86 -9.76
N ARG A 641 29.45 12.09 -10.72
CA ARG A 641 30.52 11.12 -11.05
C ARG A 641 31.48 10.85 -9.88
N ASN A 642 31.59 11.76 -8.92
CA ASN A 642 32.42 11.56 -7.74
C ASN A 642 31.66 10.77 -6.66
N TYR A 643 30.33 10.65 -6.75
CA TYR A 643 29.52 9.86 -5.82
C TYR A 643 29.73 8.37 -6.03
N GLN A 644 30.82 7.84 -5.47
CA GLN A 644 31.25 6.44 -5.61
C GLN A 644 30.48 5.51 -4.67
N SER A 645 29.15 5.50 -4.82
CA SER A 645 28.25 4.73 -3.98
C SER A 645 27.54 3.65 -4.77
N ASN A 646 27.25 2.52 -4.13
CA ASN A 646 26.31 1.54 -4.65
C ASN A 646 24.91 2.15 -4.92
N MET A 647 24.54 3.28 -4.30
CA MET A 647 23.27 4.01 -4.55
C MET A 647 23.28 4.85 -5.84
N ASN A 648 24.46 5.10 -6.43
CA ASN A 648 24.58 5.78 -7.72
C ASN A 648 24.50 4.77 -8.86
N TYR A 649 23.58 4.95 -9.81
CA TYR A 649 23.44 4.01 -10.94
C TYR A 649 24.67 3.85 -11.82
N TRP A 650 25.60 4.81 -11.83
CA TRP A 650 26.89 4.63 -12.48
C TRP A 650 27.78 3.58 -11.76
N TYR A 651 27.61 3.39 -10.45
CA TYR A 651 28.44 2.55 -9.57
C TYR A 651 27.69 1.34 -8.96
N LYS A 652 26.35 1.27 -9.06
CA LYS A 652 25.45 0.24 -8.49
C LYS A 652 25.87 -1.22 -8.65
N TYR A 653 26.59 -1.57 -9.73
CA TYR A 653 27.09 -2.94 -9.93
C TYR A 653 28.62 -3.04 -9.96
N LYS A 654 29.32 -1.98 -9.55
CA LYS A 654 30.77 -1.89 -9.54
C LYS A 654 31.35 -2.11 -8.14
N THR A 655 30.68 -1.65 -7.10
CA THR A 655 31.11 -1.76 -5.69
C THR A 655 30.03 -2.40 -4.82
N PHE A 656 30.39 -2.93 -3.65
CA PHE A 656 29.44 -3.26 -2.56
C PHE A 656 29.28 -2.13 -1.56
N SER A 657 30.20 -1.16 -1.53
CA SER A 657 30.21 -0.08 -0.53
C SER A 657 29.24 1.03 -0.89
N TYR A 658 28.69 1.67 0.14
CA TYR A 658 28.19 3.03 0.02
C TYR A 658 29.34 4.04 0.03
N SER A 659 29.05 5.32 -0.24
CA SER A 659 30.09 6.35 -0.23
C SER A 659 30.36 6.87 1.18
N ASP A 660 31.63 7.18 1.44
CA ASP A 660 32.14 7.86 2.64
C ASP A 660 32.32 9.38 2.44
N GLY A 661 32.00 9.90 1.25
CA GLY A 661 32.05 11.33 0.92
C GLY A 661 33.45 11.90 0.66
N ILE A 662 34.49 11.07 0.52
CA ILE A 662 35.88 11.57 0.40
C ILE A 662 36.30 11.93 -1.03
N HIS A 663 35.48 11.66 -2.04
CA HIS A 663 35.83 11.81 -3.46
C HIS A 663 35.54 13.22 -4.03
N GLY A 664 35.28 14.19 -3.15
CA GLY A 664 35.17 15.61 -3.49
C GLY A 664 33.75 16.07 -3.83
N SER A 665 33.64 17.12 -4.67
CA SER A 665 32.34 17.75 -4.95
C SER A 665 31.34 16.76 -5.53
N GLY A 666 30.13 16.75 -4.98
CA GLY A 666 29.05 15.87 -5.40
C GLY A 666 29.18 14.43 -4.91
N ASP A 667 30.10 14.14 -3.98
CA ASP A 667 30.17 12.86 -3.27
C ASP A 667 29.47 12.96 -1.91
N PHE A 668 28.32 12.30 -1.78
CA PHE A 668 27.52 12.30 -0.56
C PHE A 668 27.96 11.17 0.36
N ASN A 669 28.18 11.46 1.65
CA ASN A 669 28.56 10.45 2.63
C ASN A 669 27.32 9.66 3.06
N ASP A 670 27.09 8.51 2.44
CA ASP A 670 25.96 7.64 2.74
C ASP A 670 26.06 7.05 4.14
N TYR A 671 27.24 6.57 4.55
CA TYR A 671 27.42 5.90 5.85
C TYR A 671 27.05 6.81 7.03
N GLN A 672 27.31 8.12 6.91
CA GLN A 672 26.91 9.10 7.93
C GLN A 672 25.39 9.37 7.96
N HIS A 673 24.66 9.03 6.90
CA HIS A 673 23.23 9.30 6.74
C HIS A 673 22.37 8.02 6.73
N LEU A 674 22.94 6.87 7.09
CA LEU A 674 22.16 5.68 7.38
C LEU A 674 21.26 5.97 8.59
N ASP A 675 19.97 5.69 8.45
CA ASP A 675 19.01 5.66 9.56
C ASP A 675 18.67 4.21 9.83
N PHE A 676 19.35 3.63 10.81
CA PHE A 676 19.20 2.23 11.19
C PHE A 676 17.81 1.93 11.76
N SER A 677 17.08 2.93 12.25
CA SER A 677 15.73 2.74 12.79
C SER A 677 14.62 2.81 11.73
N PHE A 678 14.94 3.21 10.50
CA PHE A 678 13.95 3.54 9.46
C PHE A 678 13.07 2.36 9.05
N PHE A 679 13.60 1.13 9.04
CA PHE A 679 12.83 -0.08 8.73
C PHE A 679 11.79 -0.45 9.81
N LYS A 680 11.93 0.10 11.03
CA LYS A 680 10.92 -0.01 12.11
C LYS A 680 10.00 1.21 12.17
N ASN A 681 10.53 2.38 11.82
CA ASN A 681 9.88 3.68 12.00
C ASN A 681 9.77 4.43 10.66
N THR A 682 9.31 3.76 9.60
CA THR A 682 9.26 4.34 8.27
C THR A 682 8.41 5.59 8.27
N ASN A 683 9.02 6.70 7.85
CA ASN A 683 8.34 7.96 7.66
C ASN A 683 8.85 8.63 6.39
N PHE A 684 7.97 8.78 5.41
CA PHE A 684 8.28 9.48 4.16
C PHE A 684 7.90 10.95 4.21
N GLN A 685 7.52 11.54 5.34
CA GLN A 685 7.26 12.97 5.34
C GLN A 685 8.54 13.75 5.03
N LEU A 686 8.49 14.62 4.02
CA LEU A 686 9.60 15.53 3.72
C LEU A 686 9.88 16.42 4.94
N PRO A 687 11.13 16.49 5.43
CA PRO A 687 11.49 17.40 6.51
C PRO A 687 11.29 18.85 6.03
N TYR A 688 10.30 19.53 6.62
CA TYR A 688 9.91 20.94 6.44
C TYR A 688 10.34 21.61 5.10
N LEU A 689 9.42 21.60 4.13
CA LEU A 689 9.37 22.56 3.02
C LEU A 689 8.58 23.81 3.41
#